data_AF-A0A1I4DCG7-F1
#
_entry.id   AF-A0A1I4DCG7-F1
#
_cell.length_a   1.000
_cell.length_b   1.000
_cell.length_c   1.000
_cell.angle_alpha   90.00
_cell.angle_beta   90.00
_cell.angle_gamma   90.00
#
_symmetry.space_group_name_H-M   'P 1'
#
loop_
_entity.id
_entity.type
_entity.pdbx_description
1 polymer ?
#
loop_
_entity_poly.entity_id
_entity_poly.type
_entity_poly.pdbx_seq_one_letter_code
_entity_poly.pdbx_strand_id
1 'polypeptide(L)'
;MPRTIIRTATNQADWLHLQNASDAIEVLTGAGDDGVFGSAFADLIRGGDGNDLLWGEAGADTLTGDAGNDQLWAGAGADSLDGGAGNDLMWGGAGDDTMNLGEGNDTAWGEDGADRFVTGGGNDSVWGGQGNDSVDGGAGDDALYGDAGDDTILAGEGRNTVVGGEGHDRITAGAGDDSIVGDAGNDTVAAGHGHNTVWAGQGADSITSGTGNDTIGADDGNDTVLAGAGNDVVWANGGNDHVDLDAGNDLASGDMGADTILAGAGNDTVYGGEGDDLIAAGTGADQVFADGGNDRVVMDVAGARGDVYDGGSGVDTLVFSLTRADWMGASFQGDLARFLSHSASTPWADFRFATQSLTVRSFEAAAVTVDGVALTAADDSVVAVADRFTVSEDAASVAGNVTANDSVADLVAAVRLVTAASGGSLVLGADGAFSWTGGDAFQALRAGQSAEATFSYRVTDADGDTGMAVATITILGANDAATIGGETEGTIRAGAAEKVGGRLSITDLDAGEAVFGDAKGLEGRYGHFDFDAKSGDWTYVLDMPADKLREIAKGEALVETLVVVSADGGTSQEVTVTIEGAREKGANLLVNGSFEEPAIKDGAWSPVKDVEGWSNNGGAIEVWAGYGGMKASDGRQHIEIDYDRAVDRISQEIDVEAGEKYVLTFDARARTDKPATEGFVVAWNEEKLAFIQPTTKEWTSYEFIVEGRKGMDILAFVEDASGNDSYGGLLDNVALRDAVW
;
A
#
# COMPACT_ATOMS: atom_id res chain seq x y z
N MET A 1 -5.13 74.16 9.21
CA MET A 1 -5.43 75.60 9.38
C MET A 1 -5.09 75.97 10.82
N PRO A 2 -4.87 77.25 11.20
CA PRO A 2 -4.84 77.61 12.62
C PRO A 2 -6.17 77.19 13.29
N ARG A 3 -6.07 76.61 14.49
CA ARG A 3 -7.22 76.25 15.34
C ARG A 3 -7.24 77.19 16.54
N THR A 4 -8.42 77.66 16.92
CA THR A 4 -8.60 78.38 18.18
C THR A 4 -8.72 77.37 19.32
N ILE A 5 -7.73 77.32 20.21
CA ILE A 5 -7.70 76.37 21.34
C ILE A 5 -8.31 77.03 22.59
N ILE A 6 -9.34 76.42 23.16
CA ILE A 6 -10.05 76.84 24.38
C ILE A 6 -9.93 75.71 25.40
N ARG A 7 -9.54 76.04 26.63
CA ARG A 7 -9.48 75.10 27.76
C ARG A 7 -10.19 75.69 28.96
N THR A 8 -11.23 75.04 29.44
CA THR A 8 -11.80 75.36 30.75
C THR A 8 -11.22 74.36 31.76
N ALA A 9 -10.97 74.79 32.99
CA ALA A 9 -10.20 74.02 33.98
C ALA A 9 -10.92 73.98 35.33
N THR A 10 -12.25 73.97 35.31
CA THR A 10 -13.06 74.09 36.51
C THR A 10 -13.92 72.85 36.72
N ASN A 11 -14.19 72.50 37.98
CA ASN A 11 -15.14 71.45 38.35
C ASN A 11 -16.58 72.02 38.38
N GLN A 12 -16.89 72.99 37.52
CA GLN A 12 -18.19 73.67 37.45
C GLN A 12 -18.67 73.65 36.01
N ALA A 13 -20.00 73.58 35.85
CA ALA A 13 -20.65 73.68 34.55
C ALA A 13 -20.26 74.97 33.80
N ASP A 14 -19.65 74.79 32.64
CA ASP A 14 -19.25 75.81 31.69
C ASP A 14 -20.15 75.76 30.44
N TRP A 15 -20.60 76.93 29.95
CA TRP A 15 -21.42 77.03 28.72
C TRP A 15 -20.71 77.89 27.68
N LEU A 16 -20.38 77.30 26.53
CA LEU A 16 -19.58 77.90 25.47
C LEU A 16 -20.31 77.86 24.13
N HIS A 17 -20.58 79.03 23.54
CA HIS A 17 -21.21 79.16 22.23
C HIS A 17 -20.25 79.83 21.25
N LEU A 18 -19.88 79.14 20.15
CA LEU A 18 -18.84 79.60 19.22
C LEU A 18 -19.29 79.73 17.75
N GLN A 19 -20.60 79.75 17.49
CA GLN A 19 -21.24 79.83 16.16
C GLN A 19 -20.77 80.97 15.21
N ASN A 20 -19.98 81.94 15.67
CA ASN A 20 -19.42 83.02 14.83
C ASN A 20 -17.89 82.94 14.66
N ALA A 21 -17.28 81.80 14.99
CA ALA A 21 -15.86 81.59 14.75
C ALA A 21 -15.55 81.59 13.24
N SER A 22 -14.34 82.04 12.89
CA SER A 22 -13.89 82.16 11.49
C SER A 22 -13.01 80.99 11.04
N ASP A 23 -12.82 80.02 11.93
CA ASP A 23 -11.84 78.94 11.89
C ASP A 23 -12.29 77.80 12.81
N ALA A 24 -11.72 76.61 12.59
CA ALA A 24 -11.91 75.42 13.40
C ALA A 24 -11.47 75.64 14.87
N ILE A 25 -12.14 74.93 15.77
CA ILE A 25 -12.03 75.10 17.22
C ILE A 25 -11.55 73.80 17.86
N GLU A 26 -10.71 73.92 18.88
CA GLU A 26 -10.36 72.83 19.79
C GLU A 26 -10.81 73.21 21.22
N VAL A 27 -11.80 72.53 21.77
CA VAL A 27 -12.33 72.75 23.13
C VAL A 27 -12.04 71.54 24.00
N LEU A 28 -11.46 71.76 25.17
CA LEU A 28 -11.38 70.77 26.23
C LEU A 28 -12.02 71.34 27.49
N THR A 29 -13.11 70.74 27.94
CA THR A 29 -13.82 71.12 29.16
C THR A 29 -13.41 70.28 30.37
N GLY A 30 -14.10 70.45 31.48
CA GLY A 30 -13.62 70.14 32.83
C GLY A 30 -14.09 68.79 33.36
N ALA A 31 -14.59 68.81 34.59
CA ALA A 31 -15.12 67.63 35.28
C ALA A 31 -16.56 67.88 35.77
N GLY A 32 -17.29 68.80 35.12
CA GLY A 32 -18.67 69.11 35.45
C GLY A 32 -19.52 69.14 34.20
N ASP A 33 -20.84 69.13 34.36
CA ASP A 33 -21.80 69.16 33.25
C ASP A 33 -21.63 70.41 32.37
N ASP A 34 -20.99 70.25 31.22
CA ASP A 34 -20.54 71.30 30.32
C ASP A 34 -21.39 71.35 29.04
N GLY A 35 -21.52 72.53 28.43
CA GLY A 35 -22.27 72.73 27.19
C GLY A 35 -21.43 73.46 26.14
N VAL A 36 -21.15 72.82 25.00
CA VAL A 36 -20.29 73.36 23.94
C VAL A 36 -20.98 73.32 22.58
N PHE A 37 -21.06 74.48 21.93
CA PHE A 37 -21.50 74.60 20.54
C PHE A 37 -20.33 75.05 19.66
N GLY A 38 -20.03 74.23 18.65
CA GLY A 38 -18.99 74.41 17.65
C GLY A 38 -19.28 75.51 16.64
N SER A 39 -18.67 75.36 15.48
CA SER A 39 -18.64 76.29 14.36
C SER A 39 -19.01 75.57 13.05
N ALA A 40 -19.03 76.30 11.94
CA ALA A 40 -19.29 75.69 10.62
C ALA A 40 -18.03 75.06 9.97
N PHE A 41 -17.04 74.64 10.77
CA PHE A 41 -15.77 74.06 10.32
C PHE A 41 -15.43 72.83 11.18
N ALA A 42 -14.50 72.00 10.69
CA ALA A 42 -13.99 70.81 11.37
C ALA A 42 -13.41 71.07 12.78
N ASP A 43 -14.23 70.85 13.80
CA ASP A 43 -13.98 71.10 15.22
C ASP A 43 -13.50 69.86 15.98
N LEU A 44 -12.87 70.08 17.13
CA LEU A 44 -12.46 69.03 18.08
C LEU A 44 -12.97 69.44 19.47
N ILE A 45 -14.01 68.79 19.96
CA ILE A 45 -14.70 69.13 21.21
C ILE A 45 -14.63 67.93 22.15
N ARG A 46 -14.21 68.17 23.39
CA ARG A 46 -14.12 67.16 24.44
C ARG A 46 -14.77 67.64 25.73
N GLY A 47 -15.78 66.91 26.21
CA GLY A 47 -16.61 67.15 27.40
C GLY A 47 -15.88 66.92 28.73
N GLY A 48 -15.28 65.75 28.89
CA GLY A 48 -14.56 65.40 30.12
C GLY A 48 -15.44 64.60 31.08
N ASP A 49 -15.21 64.73 32.39
CA ASP A 49 -16.13 64.07 33.33
C ASP A 49 -17.39 64.95 33.48
N GLY A 50 -18.59 64.38 33.57
CA GLY A 50 -19.84 65.14 33.71
C GLY A 50 -20.90 64.64 32.73
N ASN A 51 -22.11 65.21 32.80
CA ASN A 51 -23.12 65.00 31.76
C ASN A 51 -23.09 66.20 30.82
N ASP A 52 -22.52 66.02 29.65
CA ASP A 52 -22.18 67.10 28.74
C ASP A 52 -23.14 67.21 27.56
N LEU A 53 -23.19 68.41 26.97
CA LEU A 53 -23.97 68.73 25.78
C LEU A 53 -23.04 69.28 24.71
N LEU A 54 -22.73 68.49 23.69
CA LEU A 54 -21.79 68.83 22.63
C LEU A 54 -22.50 68.96 21.28
N TRP A 55 -22.23 70.04 20.55
CA TRP A 55 -22.81 70.28 19.22
C TRP A 55 -21.71 70.67 18.22
N GLY A 56 -21.51 69.90 17.14
CA GLY A 56 -20.53 70.16 16.08
C GLY A 56 -20.95 71.25 15.09
N GLU A 57 -22.20 71.18 14.63
CA GLU A 57 -22.90 72.05 13.66
C GLU A 57 -22.68 71.61 12.21
N ALA A 58 -21.68 72.14 11.52
CA ALA A 58 -21.36 71.70 10.17
C ALA A 58 -19.85 71.62 10.06
N GLY A 59 -19.30 70.60 9.44
CA GLY A 59 -17.86 70.40 9.55
C GLY A 59 -17.46 68.99 9.24
N ALA A 60 -16.29 68.61 9.73
CA ALA A 60 -15.91 67.21 9.88
C ALA A 60 -15.37 67.17 11.29
N ASP A 61 -16.28 67.01 12.23
CA ASP A 61 -16.14 67.31 13.63
C ASP A 61 -15.73 66.07 14.41
N THR A 62 -15.05 66.27 15.53
CA THR A 62 -14.71 65.20 16.46
C THR A 62 -15.24 65.58 17.83
N LEU A 63 -16.23 64.85 18.32
CA LEU A 63 -16.89 65.06 19.61
C LEU A 63 -16.56 63.90 20.56
N THR A 64 -16.14 64.20 21.78
CA THR A 64 -15.85 63.19 22.81
C THR A 64 -16.52 63.55 24.13
N GLY A 65 -17.40 62.69 24.64
CA GLY A 65 -18.05 62.81 25.95
C GLY A 65 -17.08 62.56 27.10
N ASP A 66 -16.42 61.40 27.09
CA ASP A 66 -15.63 60.77 28.17
C ASP A 66 -16.48 60.07 29.23
N ALA A 67 -16.86 60.71 30.34
CA ALA A 67 -17.46 60.00 31.46
C ALA A 67 -18.69 60.72 32.03
N GLY A 68 -19.84 60.07 31.93
CA GLY A 68 -21.15 60.55 32.37
C GLY A 68 -22.16 60.28 31.27
N ASN A 69 -23.36 60.84 31.39
CA ASN A 69 -24.43 60.63 30.41
C ASN A 69 -24.49 61.83 29.48
N ASP A 70 -23.83 61.71 28.34
CA ASP A 70 -23.57 62.81 27.43
C ASP A 70 -24.59 62.87 26.29
N GLN A 71 -24.71 64.05 25.70
CA GLN A 71 -25.51 64.29 24.49
C GLN A 71 -24.64 64.93 23.42
N LEU A 72 -24.43 64.23 22.30
CA LEU A 72 -23.56 64.63 21.21
C LEU A 72 -24.39 64.79 19.92
N TRP A 73 -24.41 65.99 19.35
CA TRP A 73 -24.97 66.29 18.03
C TRP A 73 -23.86 66.70 17.07
N ALA A 74 -23.51 65.87 16.10
CA ALA A 74 -22.45 66.18 15.15
C ALA A 74 -22.93 67.21 14.10
N GLY A 75 -23.99 66.90 13.36
CA GLY A 75 -24.65 67.85 12.47
C GLY A 75 -24.40 67.51 11.00
N ALA A 76 -23.79 68.41 10.22
CA ALA A 76 -23.57 68.16 8.80
C ALA A 76 -22.09 67.96 8.48
N GLY A 77 -21.76 66.79 7.95
CA GLY A 77 -20.51 66.41 7.33
C GLY A 77 -20.11 65.01 7.76
N ALA A 78 -18.83 64.68 7.68
CA ALA A 78 -18.37 63.34 8.05
C ALA A 78 -17.66 63.44 9.40
N ASP A 79 -18.38 63.05 10.44
CA ASP A 79 -18.08 63.36 11.83
C ASP A 79 -17.65 62.11 12.61
N SER A 80 -17.00 62.34 13.75
CA SER A 80 -16.54 61.29 14.67
C SER A 80 -17.03 61.57 16.07
N LEU A 81 -17.83 60.68 16.63
CA LEU A 81 -18.40 60.80 17.97
C LEU A 81 -17.90 59.65 18.86
N ASP A 82 -17.58 59.97 20.11
CA ASP A 82 -17.15 59.01 21.14
C ASP A 82 -17.83 59.38 22.47
N GLY A 83 -18.75 58.56 22.95
CA GLY A 83 -19.53 58.81 24.18
C GLY A 83 -18.69 58.56 25.41
N GLY A 84 -18.20 57.33 25.51
CA GLY A 84 -17.25 56.92 26.52
C GLY A 84 -17.93 56.02 27.56
N ALA A 85 -18.11 56.49 28.78
CA ALA A 85 -18.71 55.71 29.84
C ALA A 85 -19.93 56.41 30.43
N GLY A 86 -21.06 55.72 30.51
CA GLY A 86 -22.33 56.27 30.93
C GLY A 86 -23.38 56.03 29.86
N ASN A 87 -24.59 56.54 30.06
CA ASN A 87 -25.66 56.32 29.09
C ASN A 87 -25.80 57.54 28.18
N ASP A 88 -25.31 57.40 26.95
CA ASP A 88 -25.10 58.49 26.02
C ASP A 88 -26.18 58.56 24.94
N LEU A 89 -26.35 59.77 24.39
CA LEU A 89 -27.26 60.08 23.30
C LEU A 89 -26.47 60.72 22.14
N MET A 90 -26.51 60.12 20.96
CA MET A 90 -25.73 60.57 19.81
C MET A 90 -26.55 60.75 18.54
N TRP A 91 -26.26 61.81 17.78
CA TRP A 91 -26.81 62.06 16.45
C TRP A 91 -25.68 62.40 15.49
N GLY A 92 -25.50 61.58 14.45
CA GLY A 92 -24.58 61.83 13.35
C GLY A 92 -25.04 63.02 12.51
N GLY A 93 -26.20 62.86 11.88
CA GLY A 93 -26.83 63.89 11.06
C GLY A 93 -26.58 63.62 9.59
N ALA A 94 -26.05 64.58 8.84
CA ALA A 94 -25.89 64.44 7.39
C ALA A 94 -24.44 64.21 6.99
N GLY A 95 -24.10 63.03 6.49
CA GLY A 95 -22.81 62.61 5.96
C GLY A 95 -22.38 61.28 6.58
N ASP A 96 -21.26 60.73 6.12
CA ASP A 96 -20.81 59.40 6.58
C ASP A 96 -20.11 59.52 7.94
N ASP A 97 -20.80 59.15 9.02
CA ASP A 97 -20.37 59.36 10.39
C ASP A 97 -19.78 58.09 11.04
N THR A 98 -18.92 58.28 12.05
CA THR A 98 -18.40 57.19 12.87
C THR A 98 -18.69 57.44 14.34
N MET A 99 -19.45 56.55 14.96
CA MET A 99 -19.91 56.65 16.34
C MET A 99 -19.41 55.47 17.19
N ASN A 100 -18.75 55.77 18.29
CA ASN A 100 -18.39 54.83 19.35
C ASN A 100 -19.21 55.19 20.59
N LEU A 101 -20.14 54.33 21.01
CA LEU A 101 -21.06 54.66 22.10
C LEU A 101 -20.36 54.43 23.45
N GLY A 102 -19.82 53.22 23.65
CA GLY A 102 -18.88 52.91 24.72
C GLY A 102 -19.43 51.92 25.74
N GLU A 103 -19.40 52.28 27.02
CA GLU A 103 -19.92 51.45 28.11
C GLU A 103 -21.17 52.11 28.69
N GLY A 104 -22.31 51.44 28.65
CA GLY A 104 -23.56 52.00 29.14
C GLY A 104 -24.74 51.49 28.35
N ASN A 105 -25.92 52.03 28.63
CA ASN A 105 -27.07 51.78 27.77
C ASN A 105 -27.29 53.02 26.92
N ASP A 106 -26.82 52.95 25.70
CA ASP A 106 -26.64 54.11 24.83
C ASP A 106 -27.72 54.16 23.75
N THR A 107 -27.84 55.32 23.11
CA THR A 107 -28.82 55.53 22.04
C THR A 107 -28.25 56.42 20.96
N ALA A 108 -28.27 55.96 19.71
CA ALA A 108 -27.68 56.68 18.58
C ALA A 108 -28.55 56.68 17.31
N TRP A 109 -28.43 57.74 16.53
CA TRP A 109 -29.05 57.91 15.21
C TRP A 109 -28.00 58.36 14.19
N GLY A 110 -27.90 57.66 13.06
CA GLY A 110 -27.05 58.04 11.92
C GLY A 110 -27.67 59.17 11.11
N GLU A 111 -28.95 59.01 10.76
CA GLU A 111 -29.73 59.90 9.90
C GLU A 111 -29.41 59.75 8.40
N ASP A 112 -28.72 60.69 7.75
CA ASP A 112 -28.44 60.63 6.31
C ASP A 112 -26.95 60.34 6.09
N GLY A 113 -26.55 59.17 5.59
CA GLY A 113 -25.13 58.85 5.43
C GLY A 113 -24.86 57.35 5.39
N ALA A 114 -23.66 56.94 4.98
CA ALA A 114 -23.21 55.58 5.25
C ALA A 114 -22.44 55.57 6.59
N ASP A 115 -23.16 55.24 7.65
CA ASP A 115 -22.72 55.43 9.03
C ASP A 115 -22.11 54.16 9.63
N ARG A 116 -21.22 54.36 10.60
CA ARG A 116 -20.57 53.27 11.33
C ARG A 116 -20.75 53.41 12.83
N PHE A 117 -21.28 52.37 13.46
CA PHE A 117 -21.51 52.29 14.90
C PHE A 117 -20.67 51.17 15.52
N VAL A 118 -20.13 51.45 16.71
CA VAL A 118 -19.64 50.46 17.67
C VAL A 118 -20.31 50.79 18.99
N THR A 119 -21.23 49.96 19.45
CA THR A 119 -22.04 50.29 20.63
C THR A 119 -21.29 49.96 21.92
N GLY A 120 -20.65 48.78 21.97
CA GLY A 120 -19.74 48.42 23.05
C GLY A 120 -20.40 47.48 24.04
N GLY A 121 -20.61 47.92 25.29
CA GLY A 121 -21.17 47.07 26.34
C GLY A 121 -22.35 47.71 27.03
N GLY A 122 -23.41 46.93 27.26
CA GLY A 122 -24.67 47.36 27.84
C GLY A 122 -25.80 47.21 26.81
N ASN A 123 -27.00 47.69 27.12
CA ASN A 123 -28.16 47.47 26.23
C ASN A 123 -28.42 48.72 25.40
N ASP A 124 -28.08 48.66 24.13
CA ASP A 124 -28.00 49.82 23.26
C ASP A 124 -29.18 49.91 22.28
N SER A 125 -29.39 51.10 21.72
CA SER A 125 -30.41 51.33 20.69
C SER A 125 -29.86 52.18 19.55
N VAL A 126 -29.82 51.62 18.34
CA VAL A 126 -29.19 52.26 17.17
C VAL A 126 -30.16 52.27 16.00
N TRP A 127 -30.27 53.43 15.34
CA TRP A 127 -30.91 53.59 14.03
C TRP A 127 -29.86 54.09 13.02
N GLY A 128 -29.61 53.31 11.97
CA GLY A 128 -28.72 53.67 10.86
C GLY A 128 -29.27 54.87 10.10
N GLY A 129 -30.39 54.66 9.40
CA GLY A 129 -31.14 55.73 8.76
C GLY A 129 -31.18 55.58 7.24
N GLN A 130 -30.59 56.50 6.50
CA GLN A 130 -30.51 56.46 5.04
C GLN A 130 -29.07 56.23 4.60
N GLY A 131 -28.79 55.12 3.97
CA GLY A 131 -27.46 54.79 3.45
C GLY A 131 -27.10 53.37 3.83
N ASN A 132 -25.88 52.96 3.49
CA ASN A 132 -25.44 51.60 3.76
C ASN A 132 -24.65 51.60 5.06
N ASP A 133 -25.29 51.23 6.14
CA ASP A 133 -24.80 51.41 7.50
C ASP A 133 -24.11 50.15 8.03
N SER A 134 -23.21 50.34 8.99
CA SER A 134 -22.49 49.25 9.65
C SER A 134 -22.61 49.37 11.16
N VAL A 135 -23.22 48.36 11.79
CA VAL A 135 -23.46 48.34 13.24
C VAL A 135 -22.76 47.14 13.87
N ASP A 136 -21.97 47.38 14.92
CA ASP A 136 -21.40 46.37 15.82
C ASP A 136 -21.96 46.59 17.23
N GLY A 137 -22.91 45.74 17.63
CA GLY A 137 -23.67 45.79 18.89
C GLY A 137 -22.90 45.30 20.11
N GLY A 138 -21.80 44.56 19.93
CA GLY A 138 -20.97 44.14 21.05
C GLY A 138 -21.69 43.21 22.03
N ALA A 139 -21.87 43.65 23.29
CA ALA A 139 -22.39 42.81 24.36
C ALA A 139 -23.57 43.47 25.07
N GLY A 140 -24.71 42.80 25.09
CA GLY A 140 -25.92 43.25 25.76
C GLY A 140 -27.17 42.82 25.03
N ASP A 141 -28.32 43.23 25.54
CA ASP A 141 -29.58 43.01 24.82
C ASP A 141 -29.87 44.26 23.97
N ASP A 142 -29.41 44.25 22.72
CA ASP A 142 -29.39 45.44 21.86
C ASP A 142 -30.59 45.54 20.90
N ALA A 143 -30.96 46.76 20.54
CA ALA A 143 -31.98 47.06 19.55
C ALA A 143 -31.36 47.81 18.35
N LEU A 144 -31.15 47.10 17.24
CA LEU A 144 -30.37 47.58 16.10
C LEU A 144 -31.26 47.65 14.85
N TYR A 145 -31.32 48.82 14.22
CA TYR A 145 -32.12 49.09 13.03
C TYR A 145 -31.21 49.63 11.92
N GLY A 146 -31.15 48.96 10.77
CA GLY A 146 -30.44 49.44 9.57
C GLY A 146 -31.20 50.58 8.87
N ASP A 147 -32.52 50.41 8.76
CA ASP A 147 -33.47 51.31 8.10
C ASP A 147 -33.42 51.21 6.56
N ALA A 148 -32.73 52.09 5.82
CA ALA A 148 -32.79 52.07 4.35
C ALA A 148 -31.41 52.10 3.72
N GLY A 149 -31.10 51.07 2.93
CA GLY A 149 -29.83 50.85 2.26
C GLY A 149 -29.38 49.41 2.47
N ASP A 150 -28.25 49.03 1.87
CA ASP A 150 -27.73 47.67 2.09
C ASP A 150 -26.87 47.65 3.36
N ASP A 151 -27.44 47.22 4.48
CA ASP A 151 -26.85 47.36 5.80
C ASP A 151 -26.06 46.13 6.25
N THR A 152 -25.10 46.33 7.16
CA THR A 152 -24.34 45.25 7.79
C THR A 152 -24.43 45.34 9.31
N ILE A 153 -25.14 44.41 9.92
CA ILE A 153 -25.40 44.39 11.36
C ILE A 153 -24.74 43.15 11.99
N LEU A 154 -23.87 43.39 12.98
CA LEU A 154 -23.35 42.39 13.90
C LEU A 154 -23.92 42.68 15.28
N ALA A 155 -24.89 41.89 15.76
CA ALA A 155 -25.53 42.19 17.05
C ALA A 155 -24.67 41.77 18.24
N GLY A 156 -24.07 40.57 18.20
CA GLY A 156 -23.06 40.15 19.18
C GLY A 156 -23.60 39.17 20.22
N GLU A 157 -23.34 39.42 21.49
CA GLU A 157 -23.76 38.55 22.60
C GLU A 157 -24.96 39.15 23.32
N GLY A 158 -25.98 38.36 23.63
CA GLY A 158 -27.18 38.78 24.36
C GLY A 158 -28.44 38.61 23.53
N ARG A 159 -29.60 39.00 24.07
CA ARG A 159 -30.90 38.86 23.40
C ARG A 159 -31.16 40.10 22.56
N ASN A 160 -30.87 40.02 21.27
CA ASN A 160 -30.93 41.17 20.38
C ASN A 160 -32.25 41.26 19.62
N THR A 161 -32.66 42.49 19.31
CA THR A 161 -33.68 42.80 18.31
C THR A 161 -32.99 43.48 17.14
N VAL A 162 -33.04 42.85 15.97
CA VAL A 162 -32.39 43.34 14.76
C VAL A 162 -33.42 43.52 13.66
N VAL A 163 -33.42 44.68 13.01
CA VAL A 163 -34.21 44.97 11.81
C VAL A 163 -33.25 45.46 10.72
N GLY A 164 -33.21 44.77 9.59
CA GLY A 164 -32.48 45.19 8.40
C GLY A 164 -33.12 46.44 7.80
N GLY A 165 -34.26 46.26 7.13
CA GLY A 165 -35.09 47.34 6.61
C GLY A 165 -35.28 47.25 5.10
N GLU A 166 -35.22 48.37 4.39
CA GLU A 166 -35.22 48.36 2.92
C GLU A 166 -33.80 48.19 2.39
N GLY A 167 -33.49 47.10 1.68
CA GLY A 167 -32.17 46.89 1.09
C GLY A 167 -31.76 45.43 1.07
N HIS A 168 -30.53 45.16 0.64
CA HIS A 168 -29.95 43.82 0.69
C HIS A 168 -29.08 43.66 1.93
N ASP A 169 -29.68 43.27 3.04
CA ASP A 169 -29.04 43.37 4.35
C ASP A 169 -28.23 42.13 4.71
N ARG A 170 -27.18 42.36 5.50
CA ARG A 170 -26.35 41.30 6.08
C ARG A 170 -26.42 41.36 7.59
N ILE A 171 -27.11 40.38 8.17
CA ILE A 171 -27.36 40.31 9.61
C ILE A 171 -26.62 39.11 10.21
N THR A 172 -25.88 39.34 11.29
CA THR A 172 -25.30 38.30 12.14
C THR A 172 -25.67 38.58 13.58
N ALA A 173 -26.60 37.82 14.16
CA ALA A 173 -27.11 38.11 15.49
C ALA A 173 -26.17 37.60 16.59
N GLY A 174 -25.65 36.38 16.48
CA GLY A 174 -24.56 35.90 17.33
C GLY A 174 -25.04 34.89 18.37
N ALA A 175 -24.86 35.18 19.66
CA ALA A 175 -25.26 34.27 20.74
C ALA A 175 -26.37 34.89 21.58
N GLY A 176 -27.49 34.19 21.70
CA GLY A 176 -28.67 34.68 22.40
C GLY A 176 -29.96 34.18 21.76
N ASP A 177 -31.09 34.49 22.39
CA ASP A 177 -32.40 34.19 21.79
C ASP A 177 -32.84 35.40 20.95
N ASP A 178 -32.33 35.54 19.73
CA ASP A 178 -32.45 36.78 18.96
C ASP A 178 -33.77 36.90 18.18
N SER A 179 -34.23 38.13 17.95
CA SER A 179 -35.39 38.46 17.10
C SER A 179 -34.92 39.26 15.90
N ILE A 180 -35.07 38.71 14.69
CA ILE A 180 -34.48 39.26 13.47
C ILE A 180 -35.57 39.47 12.43
N VAL A 181 -35.61 40.66 11.83
CA VAL A 181 -36.46 41.00 10.69
C VAL A 181 -35.58 41.51 9.55
N GLY A 182 -35.66 40.91 8.36
CA GLY A 182 -34.96 41.38 7.15
C GLY A 182 -35.70 42.53 6.46
N ASP A 183 -37.03 42.41 6.35
CA ASP A 183 -37.95 43.31 5.64
C ASP A 183 -37.88 43.19 4.11
N ALA A 184 -37.34 44.16 3.37
CA ALA A 184 -37.50 44.20 1.92
C ALA A 184 -36.16 44.16 1.19
N GLY A 185 -35.93 43.09 0.45
CA GLY A 185 -34.76 42.86 -0.38
C GLY A 185 -34.29 41.43 -0.21
N ASN A 186 -33.18 41.10 -0.87
CA ASN A 186 -32.57 39.77 -0.74
C ASN A 186 -31.56 39.82 0.40
N ASP A 187 -31.95 39.32 1.56
CA ASP A 187 -31.21 39.42 2.79
C ASP A 187 -30.37 38.18 3.07
N THR A 188 -29.32 38.35 3.85
CA THR A 188 -28.50 37.26 4.39
C THR A 188 -28.49 37.31 5.90
N VAL A 189 -29.13 36.33 6.53
CA VAL A 189 -29.29 36.23 7.99
C VAL A 189 -28.52 35.04 8.54
N ALA A 190 -27.67 35.31 9.54
CA ALA A 190 -27.04 34.29 10.38
C ALA A 190 -27.46 34.53 11.84
N ALA A 191 -28.42 33.76 12.36
CA ALA A 191 -28.93 33.97 13.72
C ALA A 191 -27.93 33.49 14.77
N GLY A 192 -27.37 32.28 14.62
CA GLY A 192 -26.25 31.80 15.42
C GLY A 192 -26.66 30.79 16.49
N HIS A 193 -26.40 31.08 17.77
CA HIS A 193 -26.68 30.17 18.87
C HIS A 193 -27.82 30.68 19.75
N GLY A 194 -28.84 29.86 20.00
CA GLY A 194 -29.93 30.17 20.92
C GLY A 194 -31.29 29.87 20.29
N HIS A 195 -32.38 30.29 20.91
CA HIS A 195 -33.72 30.12 20.37
C HIS A 195 -34.14 31.36 19.60
N ASN A 196 -33.85 31.39 18.31
CA ASN A 196 -34.00 32.58 17.48
C ASN A 196 -35.36 32.63 16.82
N THR A 197 -35.84 33.84 16.55
CA THR A 197 -36.96 34.07 15.65
C THR A 197 -36.54 34.95 14.48
N VAL A 198 -36.75 34.47 13.26
CA VAL A 198 -36.32 35.12 12.02
C VAL A 198 -37.53 35.30 11.12
N TRP A 199 -37.72 36.51 10.61
CA TRP A 199 -38.66 36.84 9.54
C TRP A 199 -37.86 37.55 8.44
N ALA A 200 -37.58 36.87 7.34
CA ALA A 200 -36.70 37.41 6.30
C ALA A 200 -37.42 38.49 5.48
N GLY A 201 -38.60 38.18 4.93
CA GLY A 201 -39.52 39.19 4.40
C GLY A 201 -39.75 39.06 2.90
N GLN A 202 -39.47 40.11 2.14
CA GLN A 202 -39.74 40.13 0.69
C GLN A 202 -38.43 40.08 -0.08
N GLY A 203 -38.19 39.02 -0.83
CA GLY A 203 -36.97 38.89 -1.62
C GLY A 203 -36.48 37.45 -1.62
N ALA A 204 -35.36 37.18 -2.29
CA ALA A 204 -34.78 35.84 -2.27
C ALA A 204 -33.70 35.78 -1.18
N ASP A 205 -34.08 35.27 -0.02
CA ASP A 205 -33.33 35.37 1.23
C ASP A 205 -32.48 34.14 1.51
N SER A 206 -31.39 34.34 2.26
CA SER A 206 -30.51 33.27 2.72
C SER A 206 -30.42 33.29 4.24
N ILE A 207 -30.97 32.24 4.86
CA ILE A 207 -31.12 32.14 6.31
C ILE A 207 -30.30 30.96 6.82
N THR A 208 -29.50 31.19 7.87
CA THR A 208 -28.87 30.15 8.68
C THR A 208 -29.17 30.43 10.15
N SER A 209 -30.07 29.66 10.78
CA SER A 209 -30.48 29.94 12.16
C SER A 209 -29.52 29.32 13.19
N GLY A 210 -28.97 28.14 12.93
CA GLY A 210 -27.78 27.63 13.60
C GLY A 210 -28.07 26.54 14.63
N THR A 211 -27.99 26.83 15.93
CA THR A 211 -28.31 25.83 16.96
C THR A 211 -29.35 26.36 17.94
N GLY A 212 -30.23 25.48 18.39
CA GLY A 212 -31.34 25.82 19.27
C GLY A 212 -32.64 25.57 18.53
N ASN A 213 -33.77 25.65 19.24
CA ASN A 213 -35.09 25.51 18.62
C ASN A 213 -35.49 26.87 18.05
N ASP A 214 -35.36 27.03 16.75
CA ASP A 214 -35.57 28.27 16.03
C ASP A 214 -36.98 28.33 15.42
N THR A 215 -37.42 29.55 15.11
CA THR A 215 -38.68 29.82 14.42
C THR A 215 -38.40 30.75 13.25
N ILE A 216 -38.69 30.30 12.03
CA ILE A 216 -38.23 30.94 10.79
C ILE A 216 -39.42 31.14 9.87
N GLY A 217 -39.64 32.38 9.43
CA GLY A 217 -40.48 32.73 8.29
C GLY A 217 -39.60 33.27 7.17
N ALA A 218 -39.62 32.64 6.00
CA ALA A 218 -38.88 33.12 4.83
C ALA A 218 -39.69 34.17 4.05
N ASP A 219 -41.03 34.00 4.01
CA ASP A 219 -42.01 34.95 3.44
C ASP A 219 -42.05 34.89 1.89
N ASP A 220 -42.14 36.01 1.15
CA ASP A 220 -42.28 35.92 -0.32
C ASP A 220 -40.89 35.96 -0.97
N GLY A 221 -40.51 34.92 -1.71
CA GLY A 221 -39.13 34.75 -2.11
C GLY A 221 -38.84 33.46 -2.84
N ASN A 222 -37.60 33.30 -3.31
CA ASN A 222 -37.09 31.95 -3.58
C ASN A 222 -35.96 31.76 -2.59
N ASP A 223 -36.32 31.26 -1.41
CA ASP A 223 -35.49 31.38 -0.23
C ASP A 223 -34.64 30.14 -0.02
N THR A 224 -33.54 30.32 0.71
CA THR A 224 -32.69 29.22 1.16
C THR A 224 -32.59 29.27 2.67
N VAL A 225 -33.14 28.26 3.33
CA VAL A 225 -33.18 28.12 4.78
C VAL A 225 -32.34 26.93 5.22
N LEU A 226 -31.38 27.18 6.10
CA LEU A 226 -30.69 26.15 6.87
C LEU A 226 -31.02 26.36 8.35
N ALA A 227 -31.93 25.54 8.89
CA ALA A 227 -32.36 25.66 10.29
C ALA A 227 -31.26 25.17 11.25
N GLY A 228 -30.55 24.10 10.89
CA GLY A 228 -29.45 23.57 11.70
C GLY A 228 -29.95 22.65 12.82
N ALA A 229 -29.29 22.65 13.98
CA ALA A 229 -29.57 21.66 15.01
C ALA A 229 -30.58 22.19 16.04
N GLY A 230 -31.74 21.56 16.19
CA GLY A 230 -32.82 22.12 16.99
C GLY A 230 -34.06 21.26 17.01
N ASN A 231 -35.19 21.79 17.48
CA ASN A 231 -36.49 21.35 16.99
C ASN A 231 -37.12 22.62 16.40
N ASP A 232 -36.98 22.77 15.10
CA ASP A 232 -37.19 24.04 14.41
C ASP A 232 -38.58 24.12 13.81
N VAL A 233 -39.06 25.34 13.63
CA VAL A 233 -40.31 25.62 12.92
C VAL A 233 -40.01 26.54 11.74
N VAL A 234 -40.28 26.08 10.53
CA VAL A 234 -40.01 26.81 9.29
C VAL A 234 -41.29 26.97 8.47
N TRP A 235 -41.60 28.21 8.10
CA TRP A 235 -42.60 28.56 7.10
C TRP A 235 -41.89 29.23 5.92
N ALA A 236 -41.80 28.52 4.80
CA ALA A 236 -41.17 29.04 3.59
C ALA A 236 -42.08 30.10 2.94
N ASN A 237 -43.40 29.88 2.98
CA ASN A 237 -44.44 30.76 2.44
C ASN A 237 -44.48 30.81 0.91
N GLY A 238 -43.85 31.78 0.26
CA GLY A 238 -44.21 32.19 -1.09
C GLY A 238 -43.08 32.14 -2.10
N GLY A 239 -42.88 31.02 -2.77
CA GLY A 239 -42.11 30.89 -4.00
C GLY A 239 -41.44 29.53 -4.07
N ASN A 240 -40.30 29.41 -4.76
CA ASN A 240 -39.66 28.10 -4.91
C ASN A 240 -38.49 27.99 -3.95
N ASP A 241 -38.74 27.43 -2.78
CA ASP A 241 -37.84 27.50 -1.65
C ASP A 241 -36.97 26.26 -1.49
N HIS A 242 -35.82 26.44 -0.84
CA HIS A 242 -34.92 25.38 -0.45
C HIS A 242 -34.73 25.37 1.06
N VAL A 243 -35.34 24.39 1.73
CA VAL A 243 -35.31 24.25 3.19
C VAL A 243 -34.52 23.01 3.57
N ASP A 244 -33.53 23.17 4.44
CA ASP A 244 -32.79 22.10 5.10
C ASP A 244 -32.93 22.25 6.63
N LEU A 245 -33.57 21.27 7.25
CA LEU A 245 -33.87 21.25 8.68
C LEU A 245 -32.75 20.58 9.51
N ASP A 246 -31.77 19.94 8.87
CA ASP A 246 -30.64 19.25 9.51
C ASP A 246 -31.03 18.25 10.62
N ALA A 247 -30.89 18.55 11.92
CA ALA A 247 -31.06 17.55 12.98
C ALA A 247 -32.04 18.04 14.04
N GLY A 248 -33.14 17.31 14.24
CA GLY A 248 -34.20 17.79 15.09
C GLY A 248 -35.48 16.97 15.13
N ASN A 249 -36.55 17.53 15.66
CA ASN A 249 -37.90 17.03 15.42
C ASN A 249 -38.66 18.24 14.92
N ASP A 250 -38.56 18.45 13.62
CA ASP A 250 -38.78 19.74 13.01
C ASP A 250 -40.20 19.83 12.43
N LEU A 251 -40.67 21.06 12.24
CA LEU A 251 -41.93 21.36 11.59
C LEU A 251 -41.64 22.30 10.42
N ALA A 252 -41.89 21.86 9.19
CA ALA A 252 -41.72 22.68 8.00
C ALA A 252 -42.99 22.76 7.14
N SER A 253 -43.18 23.91 6.49
CA SER A 253 -44.23 24.18 5.50
C SER A 253 -43.62 24.89 4.30
N GLY A 254 -43.74 24.34 3.09
CA GLY A 254 -43.36 25.01 1.84
C GLY A 254 -44.38 26.07 1.39
N ASP A 255 -45.66 25.80 1.64
CA ASP A 255 -46.81 26.69 1.36
C ASP A 255 -47.10 26.93 -0.14
N MET A 256 -46.57 27.93 -0.84
CA MET A 256 -46.86 28.19 -2.26
C MET A 256 -45.59 28.13 -3.09
N GLY A 257 -45.57 27.26 -4.09
CA GLY A 257 -44.52 27.16 -5.10
C GLY A 257 -43.91 25.77 -5.11
N ALA A 258 -42.88 25.57 -5.93
CA ALA A 258 -42.27 24.25 -6.10
C ALA A 258 -41.04 24.14 -5.20
N ASP A 259 -41.23 23.55 -4.03
CA ASP A 259 -40.28 23.61 -2.93
C ASP A 259 -39.38 22.38 -2.87
N THR A 260 -38.21 22.55 -2.27
CA THR A 260 -37.32 21.44 -1.91
C THR A 260 -37.09 21.45 -0.41
N ILE A 261 -37.63 20.45 0.29
CA ILE A 261 -37.54 20.33 1.74
C ILE A 261 -36.72 19.09 2.11
N LEU A 262 -35.63 19.27 2.83
CA LEU A 262 -34.81 18.23 3.43
C LEU A 262 -35.07 18.23 4.94
N ALA A 263 -35.81 17.23 5.44
CA ALA A 263 -36.18 17.17 6.84
C ALA A 263 -35.04 16.68 7.75
N GLY A 264 -34.07 15.94 7.19
CA GLY A 264 -32.85 15.61 7.91
C GLY A 264 -33.02 14.48 8.93
N ALA A 265 -32.67 14.69 10.19
CA ALA A 265 -32.63 13.63 11.19
C ALA A 265 -33.52 13.90 12.40
N GLY A 266 -34.59 13.13 12.52
CA GLY A 266 -35.31 12.87 13.77
C GLY A 266 -36.76 12.51 13.50
N ASN A 267 -37.74 13.14 14.16
CA ASN A 267 -39.15 12.82 13.89
C ASN A 267 -39.85 14.07 13.40
N ASP A 268 -39.83 14.23 12.09
CA ASP A 268 -40.15 15.51 11.48
C ASP A 268 -41.59 15.54 11.00
N THR A 269 -42.15 16.74 10.88
CA THR A 269 -43.45 16.97 10.28
C THR A 269 -43.29 17.99 9.15
N VAL A 270 -43.53 17.54 7.92
CA VAL A 270 -43.37 18.37 6.72
C VAL A 270 -44.70 18.50 6.00
N TYR A 271 -45.04 19.73 5.64
CA TYR A 271 -46.11 20.10 4.73
C TYR A 271 -45.48 20.66 3.46
N GLY A 272 -45.77 20.06 2.30
CA GLY A 272 -45.28 20.53 0.99
C GLY A 272 -45.94 21.86 0.65
N GLY A 273 -47.23 21.84 0.40
CA GLY A 273 -48.01 23.03 0.13
C GLY A 273 -48.71 22.92 -1.22
N GLU A 274 -48.75 24.01 -1.98
CA GLU A 274 -49.25 24.06 -3.35
C GLU A 274 -48.07 24.20 -4.32
N GLY A 275 -47.85 23.24 -5.21
CA GLY A 275 -46.80 23.28 -6.23
C GLY A 275 -46.23 21.89 -6.47
N ASP A 276 -45.20 21.74 -7.29
CA ASP A 276 -44.61 20.41 -7.52
C ASP A 276 -43.38 20.25 -6.61
N ASP A 277 -43.56 19.64 -5.44
CA ASP A 277 -42.56 19.65 -4.37
C ASP A 277 -41.60 18.47 -4.41
N LEU A 278 -40.38 18.68 -3.90
CA LEU A 278 -39.39 17.64 -3.62
C LEU A 278 -39.12 17.56 -2.13
N ILE A 279 -39.64 16.52 -1.47
CA ILE A 279 -39.50 16.36 -0.01
C ILE A 279 -38.64 15.14 0.29
N ALA A 280 -37.55 15.30 1.03
CA ALA A 280 -36.76 14.20 1.57
C ALA A 280 -36.95 14.12 3.09
N ALA A 281 -37.61 13.06 3.56
CA ALA A 281 -37.90 12.91 4.99
C ALA A 281 -36.67 12.62 5.85
N GLY A 282 -35.60 12.07 5.27
CA GLY A 282 -34.40 11.73 6.02
C GLY A 282 -34.63 10.61 7.03
N THR A 283 -33.97 10.64 8.19
CA THR A 283 -33.97 9.53 9.16
C THR A 283 -34.91 9.79 10.32
N GLY A 284 -35.77 8.81 10.61
CA GLY A 284 -36.41 8.62 11.91
C GLY A 284 -37.87 8.24 11.74
N ALA A 285 -38.81 8.92 12.39
CA ALA A 285 -40.24 8.58 12.29
C ALA A 285 -41.06 9.78 11.84
N ASP A 286 -41.09 9.98 10.53
CA ASP A 286 -41.47 11.26 9.93
C ASP A 286 -42.93 11.28 9.46
N GLN A 287 -43.51 12.47 9.41
CA GLN A 287 -44.83 12.73 8.86
C GLN A 287 -44.71 13.72 7.72
N VAL A 288 -44.90 13.25 6.49
CA VAL A 288 -44.86 14.08 5.29
C VAL A 288 -46.24 14.14 4.67
N PHE A 289 -46.73 15.36 4.48
CA PHE A 289 -47.95 15.70 3.77
C PHE A 289 -47.53 16.56 2.57
N ALA A 290 -47.52 16.01 1.36
CA ALA A 290 -47.09 16.77 0.18
C ALA A 290 -48.14 17.81 -0.27
N ASP A 291 -49.41 17.59 0.11
CA ASP A 291 -50.54 18.48 -0.12
C ASP A 291 -50.99 18.62 -1.58
N GLY A 292 -50.73 19.70 -2.30
CA GLY A 292 -51.29 19.96 -3.63
C GLY A 292 -50.21 20.08 -4.68
N GLY A 293 -50.15 19.17 -5.65
CA GLY A 293 -48.96 19.13 -6.50
C GLY A 293 -48.81 17.88 -7.33
N ASN A 294 -47.78 17.81 -8.17
CA ASN A 294 -47.25 16.52 -8.62
C ASN A 294 -45.94 16.28 -7.87
N ASP A 295 -46.08 15.78 -6.64
CA ASP A 295 -44.99 15.83 -5.69
C ASP A 295 -44.06 14.63 -5.82
N ARG A 296 -42.82 14.82 -5.38
CA ARG A 296 -41.81 13.79 -5.32
C ARG A 296 -41.31 13.66 -3.90
N VAL A 297 -41.75 12.61 -3.22
CA VAL A 297 -41.38 12.36 -1.83
C VAL A 297 -40.31 11.27 -1.79
N VAL A 298 -39.11 11.62 -1.36
CA VAL A 298 -37.97 10.72 -1.15
C VAL A 298 -37.97 10.23 0.29
N MET A 299 -38.10 8.92 0.46
CA MET A 299 -38.01 8.30 1.78
C MET A 299 -36.68 7.59 1.99
N ASP A 300 -36.20 7.59 3.24
CA ASP A 300 -35.10 6.73 3.68
C ASP A 300 -35.64 5.38 4.19
N VAL A 301 -35.52 4.36 3.35
CA VAL A 301 -36.00 3.01 3.69
C VAL A 301 -35.21 2.38 4.85
N ALA A 302 -33.97 2.80 5.10
CA ALA A 302 -33.18 2.27 6.21
C ALA A 302 -33.66 2.81 7.57
N GLY A 303 -34.16 4.05 7.58
CA GLY A 303 -34.65 4.79 8.75
C GLY A 303 -36.14 4.66 9.05
N ALA A 304 -36.99 4.39 8.04
CA ALA A 304 -38.45 4.61 8.00
C ALA A 304 -39.37 3.91 9.02
N ARG A 305 -38.99 3.82 10.30
CA ARG A 305 -39.76 3.12 11.33
C ARG A 305 -40.82 4.03 11.94
N GLY A 306 -42.00 3.97 11.34
CA GLY A 306 -43.19 4.67 11.85
C GLY A 306 -43.62 5.83 10.97
N ASP A 307 -42.96 6.02 9.84
CA ASP A 307 -43.23 7.12 8.93
C ASP A 307 -44.64 7.06 8.34
N VAL A 308 -45.15 8.26 8.06
CA VAL A 308 -46.40 8.51 7.38
C VAL A 308 -46.12 9.42 6.20
N TYR A 309 -46.39 8.93 4.99
CA TYR A 309 -46.32 9.72 3.78
C TYR A 309 -47.71 9.82 3.15
N ASP A 310 -48.16 11.05 2.88
CA ASP A 310 -49.39 11.35 2.16
C ASP A 310 -49.05 12.27 0.98
N GLY A 311 -49.23 11.79 -0.25
CA GLY A 311 -48.99 12.60 -1.45
C GLY A 311 -50.05 13.68 -1.68
N GLY A 312 -51.20 13.59 -1.01
CA GLY A 312 -52.24 14.61 -1.14
C GLY A 312 -52.96 14.56 -2.50
N SER A 313 -52.93 15.65 -3.24
CA SER A 313 -53.70 15.86 -4.46
C SER A 313 -52.82 16.18 -5.67
N GLY A 314 -52.85 15.27 -6.63
CA GLY A 314 -52.34 15.49 -7.98
C GLY A 314 -51.79 14.19 -8.53
N VAL A 315 -50.54 14.17 -8.99
CA VAL A 315 -49.88 12.94 -9.47
C VAL A 315 -48.56 12.78 -8.75
N ASP A 316 -48.61 12.05 -7.64
CA ASP A 316 -47.53 12.05 -6.67
C ASP A 316 -46.66 10.80 -6.84
N THR A 317 -45.36 10.99 -6.68
CA THR A 317 -44.33 9.96 -6.84
C THR A 317 -43.62 9.71 -5.52
N LEU A 318 -43.82 8.51 -4.95
CA LEU A 318 -43.01 8.06 -3.83
C LEU A 318 -41.70 7.45 -4.34
N VAL A 319 -40.56 7.96 -3.85
CA VAL A 319 -39.23 7.53 -4.26
C VAL A 319 -38.59 6.70 -3.14
N PHE A 320 -38.33 5.44 -3.47
CA PHE A 320 -37.65 4.48 -2.62
C PHE A 320 -36.14 4.63 -2.81
N SER A 321 -35.46 5.30 -1.87
CA SER A 321 -34.00 5.36 -1.85
C SER A 321 -33.44 4.21 -1.03
N LEU A 322 -32.66 3.32 -1.67
CA LEU A 322 -32.21 2.04 -1.12
C LEU A 322 -30.69 1.91 -1.22
N THR A 323 -30.09 1.18 -0.27
CA THR A 323 -28.76 0.61 -0.49
C THR A 323 -28.88 -0.74 -1.22
N ARG A 324 -27.79 -1.19 -1.85
CA ARG A 324 -27.73 -2.56 -2.43
C ARG A 324 -28.03 -3.67 -1.39
N ALA A 325 -27.74 -3.44 -0.11
CA ALA A 325 -28.07 -4.39 0.95
C ALA A 325 -29.58 -4.46 1.20
N ASP A 326 -30.26 -3.31 1.21
CA ASP A 326 -31.72 -3.22 1.39
C ASP A 326 -32.46 -3.87 0.21
N TRP A 327 -31.98 -3.62 -1.01
CA TRP A 327 -32.52 -4.23 -2.22
C TRP A 327 -32.48 -5.76 -2.16
N MET A 328 -31.39 -6.36 -1.65
CA MET A 328 -31.21 -7.82 -1.58
C MET A 328 -32.05 -8.50 -0.47
N GLY A 329 -32.79 -7.73 0.34
CA GLY A 329 -33.64 -8.23 1.41
C GLY A 329 -34.98 -8.81 0.90
N ALA A 330 -35.15 -10.14 0.98
CA ALA A 330 -36.34 -10.83 0.43
C ALA A 330 -37.70 -10.39 0.99
N SER A 331 -37.75 -9.87 2.23
CA SER A 331 -39.01 -9.38 2.82
C SER A 331 -39.43 -8.02 2.28
N PHE A 332 -38.46 -7.14 1.99
CA PHE A 332 -38.72 -5.80 1.48
C PHE A 332 -39.15 -5.84 0.02
N GLN A 333 -38.46 -6.63 -0.81
CA GLN A 333 -38.83 -6.84 -2.22
C GLN A 333 -40.28 -7.32 -2.39
N GLY A 334 -40.75 -8.20 -1.49
CA GLY A 334 -42.13 -8.71 -1.53
C GLY A 334 -43.19 -7.64 -1.19
N ASP A 335 -42.91 -6.80 -0.19
CA ASP A 335 -43.80 -5.68 0.17
C ASP A 335 -43.77 -4.58 -0.90
N LEU A 336 -42.59 -4.26 -1.46
CA LEU A 336 -42.40 -3.31 -2.55
C LEU A 336 -43.13 -3.75 -3.82
N ALA A 337 -42.97 -5.01 -4.25
CA ALA A 337 -43.69 -5.54 -5.41
C ALA A 337 -45.22 -5.46 -5.24
N ARG A 338 -45.69 -5.69 -4.01
CA ARG A 338 -47.11 -5.55 -3.67
C ARG A 338 -47.56 -4.08 -3.71
N PHE A 339 -46.75 -3.15 -3.22
CA PHE A 339 -47.01 -1.71 -3.30
C PHE A 339 -47.06 -1.23 -4.76
N LEU A 340 -46.06 -1.57 -5.58
CA LEU A 340 -46.00 -1.20 -7.00
C LEU A 340 -47.20 -1.76 -7.78
N SER A 341 -47.67 -2.97 -7.46
CA SER A 341 -48.88 -3.53 -8.06
C SER A 341 -50.17 -2.82 -7.60
N HIS A 342 -50.14 -2.26 -6.39
CA HIS A 342 -51.27 -1.59 -5.76
C HIS A 342 -51.45 -0.16 -6.28
N SER A 343 -50.37 0.63 -6.34
CA SER A 343 -50.40 2.00 -6.89
C SER A 343 -50.92 2.01 -8.34
N ALA A 344 -50.54 1.01 -9.14
CA ALA A 344 -51.02 0.86 -10.52
C ALA A 344 -52.53 0.53 -10.65
N SER A 345 -53.17 -0.01 -9.60
CA SER A 345 -54.54 -0.53 -9.67
C SER A 345 -55.57 0.21 -8.81
N THR A 346 -55.13 0.90 -7.76
CA THR A 346 -55.97 1.70 -6.85
C THR A 346 -55.14 2.85 -6.25
N PRO A 347 -55.16 4.06 -6.84
CA PRO A 347 -54.28 5.17 -6.42
C PRO A 347 -54.53 5.73 -5.00
N TRP A 348 -55.69 5.46 -4.40
CA TRP A 348 -56.14 6.14 -3.17
C TRP A 348 -56.32 5.21 -1.98
N ALA A 349 -55.32 4.40 -1.65
CA ALA A 349 -55.45 3.43 -0.56
C ALA A 349 -54.24 3.40 0.39
N ASP A 350 -54.54 3.34 1.69
CA ASP A 350 -53.56 3.14 2.76
C ASP A 350 -52.77 1.85 2.50
N PHE A 351 -51.50 1.99 2.16
CA PHE A 351 -50.58 0.87 2.12
C PHE A 351 -49.72 0.84 3.38
N ARG A 352 -49.62 -0.36 3.99
CA ARG A 352 -48.78 -0.59 5.16
C ARG A 352 -47.74 -1.66 4.89
N PHE A 353 -46.48 -1.29 5.07
CA PHE A 353 -45.36 -2.25 5.02
C PHE A 353 -45.23 -2.95 6.37
N ALA A 354 -45.21 -4.28 6.35
CA ALA A 354 -45.28 -5.08 7.58
C ALA A 354 -43.96 -5.14 8.34
N THR A 355 -42.84 -4.94 7.64
CA THR A 355 -41.49 -5.04 8.23
C THR A 355 -40.97 -3.71 8.78
N GLN A 356 -41.58 -2.57 8.43
CA GLN A 356 -41.09 -1.24 8.77
C GLN A 356 -42.12 -0.31 9.45
N SER A 357 -43.39 -0.69 9.57
CA SER A 357 -44.46 0.19 10.12
C SER A 357 -44.69 1.50 9.34
N LEU A 358 -44.28 1.52 8.07
CA LEU A 358 -44.48 2.60 7.11
C LEU A 358 -45.94 2.67 6.64
N THR A 359 -46.53 3.86 6.67
CA THR A 359 -47.88 4.16 6.15
C THR A 359 -47.76 5.09 4.95
N VAL A 360 -48.30 4.67 3.80
CA VAL A 360 -48.28 5.45 2.56
C VAL A 360 -49.71 5.66 2.07
N ARG A 361 -50.03 6.88 1.63
CA ARG A 361 -51.34 7.29 1.09
C ARG A 361 -51.19 8.22 -0.11
N SER A 362 -52.19 8.19 -0.99
CA SER A 362 -52.34 9.19 -2.07
C SER A 362 -51.10 9.30 -2.96
N PHE A 363 -50.58 8.17 -3.46
CA PHE A 363 -49.47 8.17 -4.44
C PHE A 363 -49.88 7.40 -5.70
N GLU A 364 -49.80 8.07 -6.84
CA GLU A 364 -50.12 7.53 -8.18
C GLU A 364 -48.91 6.80 -8.80
N ALA A 365 -47.70 7.16 -8.40
CA ALA A 365 -46.46 6.65 -8.96
C ALA A 365 -45.43 6.28 -7.89
N ALA A 366 -44.47 5.45 -8.31
CA ALA A 366 -43.36 5.04 -7.48
C ALA A 366 -42.09 4.95 -8.31
N ALA A 367 -40.97 5.38 -7.74
CA ALA A 367 -39.65 5.24 -8.33
C ALA A 367 -38.71 4.56 -7.33
N VAL A 368 -37.78 3.74 -7.81
CA VAL A 368 -36.80 3.08 -6.94
C VAL A 368 -35.41 3.52 -7.37
N THR A 369 -34.56 3.85 -6.41
CA THR A 369 -33.14 4.13 -6.63
C THR A 369 -32.32 3.26 -5.71
N VAL A 370 -31.30 2.56 -6.23
CA VAL A 370 -30.35 1.74 -5.46
C VAL A 370 -28.96 2.33 -5.59
N ASP A 371 -28.34 2.69 -4.46
CA ASP A 371 -27.04 3.37 -4.41
C ASP A 371 -27.00 4.62 -5.35
N GLY A 372 -28.12 5.34 -5.44
CA GLY A 372 -28.28 6.53 -6.30
C GLY A 372 -28.60 6.24 -7.78
N VAL A 373 -28.66 4.97 -8.20
CA VAL A 373 -29.03 4.59 -9.57
C VAL A 373 -30.52 4.27 -9.63
N ALA A 374 -31.26 4.96 -10.50
CA ALA A 374 -32.67 4.66 -10.72
C ALA A 374 -32.83 3.28 -11.35
N LEU A 375 -33.72 2.47 -10.76
CA LEU A 375 -34.23 1.24 -11.36
C LEU A 375 -35.47 1.61 -12.16
N THR A 376 -35.45 1.38 -13.47
CA THR A 376 -36.59 1.70 -14.33
C THR A 376 -37.41 0.45 -14.63
N ALA A 377 -38.74 0.55 -14.59
CA ALA A 377 -39.62 -0.56 -14.96
C ALA A 377 -39.65 -0.85 -16.48
N ALA A 378 -38.81 -0.19 -17.27
CA ALA A 378 -38.71 -0.46 -18.70
C ALA A 378 -37.87 -1.73 -18.87
N ASP A 379 -38.55 -2.84 -19.18
CA ASP A 379 -37.95 -4.12 -19.60
C ASP A 379 -36.78 -3.89 -20.56
N ASP A 380 -35.59 -3.93 -19.99
CA ASP A 380 -34.30 -3.58 -20.52
C ASP A 380 -33.55 -4.89 -20.77
N SER A 381 -33.00 -5.07 -21.97
CA SER A 381 -32.29 -6.31 -22.27
C SER A 381 -30.83 -6.18 -21.85
N VAL A 382 -30.39 -7.01 -20.90
CA VAL A 382 -28.96 -7.18 -20.61
C VAL A 382 -28.19 -7.58 -21.88
N VAL A 383 -27.28 -6.70 -22.34
CA VAL A 383 -26.38 -7.00 -23.47
C VAL A 383 -25.01 -7.37 -22.91
N ALA A 384 -24.78 -8.66 -22.74
CA ALA A 384 -23.46 -9.18 -22.41
C ALA A 384 -22.59 -9.27 -23.69
N VAL A 385 -21.38 -8.73 -23.65
CA VAL A 385 -20.44 -8.56 -24.75
C VAL A 385 -19.19 -9.40 -24.49
N ALA A 386 -18.70 -10.11 -25.50
CA ALA A 386 -17.54 -10.98 -25.33
C ALA A 386 -16.27 -10.21 -24.93
N ASP A 387 -15.66 -10.63 -23.81
CA ASP A 387 -14.37 -10.10 -23.34
C ASP A 387 -13.16 -10.78 -23.97
N ARG A 388 -12.05 -10.03 -24.01
CA ARG A 388 -10.74 -10.54 -24.39
C ARG A 388 -9.67 -10.07 -23.42
N PHE A 389 -8.92 -11.04 -22.92
CA PHE A 389 -7.76 -10.82 -22.06
C PHE A 389 -6.54 -11.49 -22.66
N THR A 390 -5.35 -11.01 -22.31
CA THR A 390 -4.09 -11.60 -22.76
C THR A 390 -3.15 -11.75 -21.58
N VAL A 391 -2.46 -12.87 -21.52
CA VAL A 391 -1.54 -13.23 -20.43
C VAL A 391 -0.35 -13.98 -20.99
N SER A 392 0.83 -13.81 -20.40
CA SER A 392 1.97 -14.69 -20.70
C SER A 392 1.79 -16.02 -19.95
N GLU A 393 2.22 -17.13 -20.54
CA GLU A 393 2.14 -18.44 -19.87
C GLU A 393 2.87 -18.49 -18.52
N ASP A 394 3.93 -17.68 -18.34
CA ASP A 394 4.72 -17.61 -17.10
C ASP A 394 4.10 -16.71 -16.03
N ALA A 395 3.02 -16.02 -16.37
CA ALA A 395 2.32 -15.20 -15.40
C ALA A 395 1.52 -16.08 -14.44
N ALA A 396 1.63 -15.81 -13.15
CA ALA A 396 0.92 -16.54 -12.11
C ALA A 396 -0.62 -16.52 -12.28
N SER A 397 -1.18 -15.44 -12.83
CA SER A 397 -2.60 -15.32 -13.14
C SER A 397 -2.90 -14.10 -14.03
N VAL A 398 -4.06 -14.11 -14.68
CA VAL A 398 -4.72 -12.91 -15.23
C VAL A 398 -5.98 -12.59 -14.45
N ALA A 399 -6.24 -11.31 -14.22
CA ALA A 399 -7.45 -10.83 -13.58
C ALA A 399 -8.13 -9.76 -14.44
N GLY A 400 -9.44 -9.65 -14.31
CA GLY A 400 -10.25 -8.67 -15.03
C GLY A 400 -11.67 -8.62 -14.47
N ASN A 401 -12.51 -7.82 -15.11
CA ASN A 401 -13.95 -7.82 -14.83
C ASN A 401 -14.72 -7.98 -16.14
N VAL A 402 -15.59 -8.99 -16.19
CA VAL A 402 -16.37 -9.35 -17.38
C VAL A 402 -17.58 -8.43 -17.62
N THR A 403 -17.88 -7.53 -16.69
CA THR A 403 -19.00 -6.57 -16.84
C THR A 403 -18.55 -5.23 -17.41
N ALA A 404 -17.25 -5.05 -17.65
CA ALA A 404 -16.66 -3.76 -18.00
C ALA A 404 -17.09 -3.23 -19.38
N ASN A 405 -17.50 -4.12 -20.29
CA ASN A 405 -17.93 -3.81 -21.65
C ASN A 405 -19.41 -4.18 -21.91
N ASP A 406 -20.11 -4.66 -20.88
CA ASP A 406 -21.51 -5.06 -20.94
C ASP A 406 -22.43 -3.84 -20.79
N SER A 407 -23.61 -3.89 -21.40
CA SER A 407 -24.67 -2.92 -21.15
C SER A 407 -25.71 -3.52 -20.21
N VAL A 408 -25.81 -2.91 -19.02
CA VAL A 408 -26.76 -3.21 -17.95
C VAL A 408 -27.32 -1.88 -17.46
N ALA A 409 -28.56 -1.53 -17.82
CA ALA A 409 -29.10 -0.24 -17.42
C ALA A 409 -29.37 -0.18 -15.90
N ASP A 410 -29.91 -1.25 -15.35
CA ASP A 410 -30.43 -1.28 -13.98
C ASP A 410 -29.50 -2.03 -12.99
N LEU A 411 -28.18 -1.75 -13.06
CA LEU A 411 -27.11 -2.36 -12.24
C LEU A 411 -26.95 -3.89 -12.39
N VAL A 412 -25.73 -4.39 -12.19
CA VAL A 412 -25.50 -5.85 -12.10
C VAL A 412 -25.97 -6.37 -10.73
N ALA A 413 -26.94 -7.28 -10.72
CA ALA A 413 -27.36 -8.01 -9.52
C ALA A 413 -26.53 -9.27 -9.28
N ALA A 414 -26.19 -10.00 -10.34
CA ALA A 414 -25.41 -11.21 -10.23
C ALA A 414 -24.66 -11.55 -11.51
N VAL A 415 -23.38 -11.93 -11.36
CA VAL A 415 -22.65 -12.69 -12.36
C VAL A 415 -22.55 -14.15 -11.91
N ARG A 416 -22.75 -15.07 -12.86
CA ARG A 416 -22.67 -16.51 -12.63
C ARG A 416 -21.85 -17.19 -13.72
N LEU A 417 -20.94 -18.06 -13.29
CA LEU A 417 -20.20 -18.93 -14.19
C LEU A 417 -21.15 -19.96 -14.82
N VAL A 418 -21.14 -20.05 -16.15
CA VAL A 418 -21.93 -21.04 -16.90
C VAL A 418 -21.06 -22.23 -17.27
N THR A 419 -19.88 -21.99 -17.86
CA THR A 419 -18.86 -23.01 -18.13
C THR A 419 -17.50 -22.53 -17.66
N ALA A 420 -16.76 -23.39 -16.94
CA ALA A 420 -15.41 -23.08 -16.48
C ALA A 420 -14.41 -22.95 -17.64
N ALA A 421 -13.32 -22.22 -17.41
CA ALA A 421 -12.23 -22.06 -18.36
C ALA A 421 -11.50 -23.39 -18.61
N SER A 422 -11.18 -23.70 -19.87
CA SER A 422 -10.34 -24.85 -20.21
C SER A 422 -8.86 -24.61 -19.84
N GLY A 423 -8.15 -25.66 -19.42
CA GLY A 423 -6.69 -25.64 -19.28
C GLY A 423 -6.13 -24.89 -18.05
N GLY A 424 -6.97 -24.46 -17.12
CA GLY A 424 -6.53 -23.73 -15.92
C GLY A 424 -7.58 -23.71 -14.80
N SER A 425 -7.35 -22.89 -13.79
CA SER A 425 -8.27 -22.66 -12.66
C SER A 425 -8.87 -21.25 -12.73
N LEU A 426 -10.19 -21.15 -12.64
CA LEU A 426 -10.95 -19.88 -12.70
C LEU A 426 -11.69 -19.63 -11.38
N VAL A 427 -11.61 -18.40 -10.87
CA VAL A 427 -12.50 -17.86 -9.83
C VAL A 427 -13.23 -16.67 -10.41
N LEU A 428 -14.57 -16.69 -10.39
CA LEU A 428 -15.43 -15.58 -10.85
C LEU A 428 -16.35 -15.15 -9.69
N GLY A 429 -16.24 -13.88 -9.31
CA GLY A 429 -17.06 -13.22 -8.31
C GLY A 429 -18.44 -12.85 -8.83
N ALA A 430 -19.37 -12.59 -7.92
CA ALA A 430 -20.75 -12.19 -8.25
C ALA A 430 -20.84 -10.77 -8.85
N ASP A 431 -19.80 -9.96 -8.70
CA ASP A 431 -19.61 -8.61 -9.25
C ASP A 431 -18.93 -8.60 -10.63
N GLY A 432 -18.62 -9.79 -11.17
CA GLY A 432 -17.94 -9.95 -12.46
C GLY A 432 -16.41 -9.95 -12.39
N ALA A 433 -15.81 -9.65 -11.23
CA ALA A 433 -14.38 -9.74 -11.06
C ALA A 433 -13.93 -11.21 -11.15
N PHE A 434 -12.88 -11.50 -11.92
CA PHE A 434 -12.35 -12.84 -12.04
C PHE A 434 -10.83 -12.89 -11.93
N SER A 435 -10.34 -14.08 -11.58
CA SER A 435 -8.92 -14.45 -11.70
C SER A 435 -8.80 -15.82 -12.34
N TRP A 436 -7.85 -15.96 -13.26
CA TRP A 436 -7.55 -17.22 -13.93
C TRP A 436 -6.06 -17.51 -13.91
N THR A 437 -5.71 -18.76 -13.60
CA THR A 437 -4.33 -19.29 -13.62
C THR A 437 -4.25 -20.42 -14.64
N GLY A 438 -3.30 -20.31 -15.58
CA GLY A 438 -3.00 -21.35 -16.56
C GLY A 438 -2.38 -22.58 -15.92
N GLY A 439 -2.63 -23.77 -16.50
CA GLY A 439 -1.98 -25.00 -16.09
C GLY A 439 -0.67 -25.27 -16.85
N ASP A 440 0.13 -26.20 -16.33
CA ASP A 440 1.47 -26.57 -16.84
C ASP A 440 1.51 -26.98 -18.32
N ALA A 441 0.37 -27.35 -18.92
CA ALA A 441 0.29 -27.69 -20.33
C ALA A 441 0.62 -26.52 -21.26
N PHE A 442 0.55 -25.28 -20.77
CA PHE A 442 0.90 -24.11 -21.57
C PHE A 442 2.40 -23.91 -21.68
N GLN A 443 3.20 -24.23 -20.64
CA GLN A 443 4.67 -24.02 -20.47
C GLN A 443 5.59 -24.58 -21.56
N ALA A 444 5.02 -25.12 -22.64
CA ALA A 444 5.73 -25.60 -23.80
C ALA A 444 5.60 -24.65 -24.99
N LEU A 445 4.93 -23.49 -24.82
CA LEU A 445 4.67 -22.51 -25.88
C LEU A 445 5.88 -21.61 -26.08
N ARG A 446 6.58 -21.81 -27.20
CA ARG A 446 7.71 -20.95 -27.55
C ARG A 446 7.34 -19.47 -27.71
N ALA A 447 8.33 -18.60 -27.55
CA ALA A 447 8.21 -17.18 -27.85
C ALA A 447 7.59 -16.92 -29.24
N GLY A 448 6.43 -16.24 -29.24
CA GLY A 448 5.66 -15.94 -30.45
C GLY A 448 4.57 -16.96 -30.82
N GLN A 449 4.43 -18.04 -30.06
CA GLN A 449 3.24 -18.92 -30.11
C GLN A 449 2.14 -18.41 -29.18
N SER A 450 0.91 -18.88 -29.39
CA SER A 450 -0.20 -18.59 -28.48
C SER A 450 -1.23 -19.72 -28.45
N ALA A 451 -1.98 -19.76 -27.34
CA ALA A 451 -3.14 -20.63 -27.12
C ALA A 451 -4.30 -19.81 -26.55
N GLU A 452 -5.50 -20.40 -26.50
CA GLU A 452 -6.69 -19.75 -25.93
C GLU A 452 -7.37 -20.63 -24.89
N ALA A 453 -7.84 -19.99 -23.81
CA ALA A 453 -8.78 -20.56 -22.85
C ALA A 453 -10.06 -19.73 -22.84
N THR A 454 -11.23 -20.38 -22.83
CA THR A 454 -12.52 -19.68 -22.85
C THR A 454 -13.41 -20.13 -21.71
N PHE A 455 -14.16 -19.20 -21.12
CA PHE A 455 -15.23 -19.47 -20.18
C PHE A 455 -16.47 -18.66 -20.54
N SER A 456 -17.66 -19.18 -20.19
CA SER A 456 -18.92 -18.46 -20.42
C SER A 456 -19.54 -18.05 -19.10
N TYR A 457 -20.14 -16.87 -19.10
CA TYR A 457 -20.77 -16.27 -17.93
C TYR A 457 -22.16 -15.75 -18.29
N ARG A 458 -23.02 -15.68 -17.27
CA ARG A 458 -24.33 -15.04 -17.32
C ARG A 458 -24.28 -13.80 -16.43
N VAL A 459 -24.71 -12.68 -16.96
CA VAL A 459 -24.99 -11.45 -16.21
C VAL A 459 -26.49 -11.36 -16.00
N THR A 460 -26.89 -11.00 -14.79
CA THR A 460 -28.27 -10.75 -14.38
C THR A 460 -28.34 -9.34 -13.83
N ASP A 461 -29.25 -8.52 -14.34
CA ASP A 461 -29.52 -7.17 -13.81
C ASP A 461 -30.41 -7.22 -12.57
N ALA A 462 -30.74 -6.06 -11.99
CA ALA A 462 -31.60 -5.95 -10.81
C ALA A 462 -33.04 -6.45 -11.04
N ASP A 463 -33.55 -6.38 -12.27
CA ASP A 463 -34.91 -6.80 -12.62
C ASP A 463 -35.02 -8.30 -12.94
N GLY A 464 -33.88 -8.97 -13.14
CA GLY A 464 -33.77 -10.41 -13.31
C GLY A 464 -33.60 -10.84 -14.77
N ASP A 465 -33.49 -9.90 -15.69
CA ASP A 465 -33.14 -10.17 -17.08
C ASP A 465 -31.69 -10.61 -17.19
N THR A 466 -31.38 -11.36 -18.25
CA THR A 466 -30.10 -12.05 -18.33
C THR A 466 -29.46 -12.00 -19.70
N GLY A 467 -28.17 -11.67 -19.72
CA GLY A 467 -27.29 -11.75 -20.89
C GLY A 467 -26.26 -12.87 -20.72
N MET A 468 -25.80 -13.45 -21.83
CA MET A 468 -24.69 -14.41 -21.83
C MET A 468 -23.60 -13.97 -22.77
N ALA A 469 -22.35 -14.13 -22.34
CA ALA A 469 -21.18 -13.90 -23.16
C ALA A 469 -20.07 -14.91 -22.84
N VAL A 470 -19.04 -14.87 -23.70
CA VAL A 470 -17.84 -15.71 -23.59
C VAL A 470 -16.64 -14.80 -23.41
N ALA A 471 -15.88 -15.04 -22.35
CA ALA A 471 -14.58 -14.41 -22.15
C ALA A 471 -13.49 -15.31 -22.75
N THR A 472 -12.59 -14.70 -23.54
CA THR A 472 -11.44 -15.38 -24.14
C THR A 472 -10.15 -14.87 -23.53
N ILE A 473 -9.33 -15.78 -23.01
CA ILE A 473 -7.99 -15.52 -22.51
C ILE A 473 -6.99 -16.05 -23.54
N THR A 474 -6.24 -15.16 -24.18
CA THR A 474 -5.12 -15.53 -25.06
C THR A 474 -3.85 -15.68 -24.22
N ILE A 475 -3.27 -16.87 -24.20
CA ILE A 475 -2.00 -17.19 -23.54
C ILE A 475 -0.88 -17.02 -24.56
N LEU A 476 0.09 -16.15 -24.28
CA LEU A 476 1.27 -15.91 -25.12
C LEU A 476 2.45 -16.72 -24.59
N GLY A 477 3.09 -17.46 -25.48
CA GLY A 477 4.33 -18.18 -25.20
C GLY A 477 5.49 -17.23 -24.94
N ALA A 478 6.30 -17.57 -23.94
CA ALA A 478 7.54 -16.89 -23.59
C ALA A 478 8.73 -17.79 -23.95
N ASN A 479 9.95 -17.37 -23.60
CA ASN A 479 11.12 -18.23 -23.75
C ASN A 479 11.58 -18.59 -22.33
N ASP A 480 11.46 -19.85 -21.98
CA ASP A 480 12.04 -20.43 -20.79
C ASP A 480 13.55 -20.57 -20.98
N ALA A 481 14.32 -20.37 -19.91
CA ALA A 481 15.77 -20.54 -20.00
C ALA A 481 16.12 -22.02 -19.94
N ALA A 482 16.83 -22.52 -20.95
CA ALA A 482 17.39 -23.88 -20.94
C ALA A 482 18.24 -24.14 -19.69
N THR A 483 18.35 -25.40 -19.29
CA THR A 483 19.30 -25.86 -18.25
C THR A 483 20.34 -26.79 -18.88
N ILE A 484 21.63 -26.49 -18.68
CA ILE A 484 22.75 -27.32 -19.16
C ILE A 484 23.47 -27.95 -17.96
N GLY A 485 23.72 -29.26 -18.02
CA GLY A 485 24.46 -30.02 -17.00
C GLY A 485 25.27 -31.16 -17.61
N GLY A 486 25.69 -32.14 -16.80
CA GLY A 486 26.49 -33.29 -17.23
C GLY A 486 27.93 -33.23 -16.73
N GLU A 487 28.85 -33.88 -17.44
CA GLU A 487 30.27 -33.91 -17.08
C GLU A 487 30.94 -32.61 -17.53
N THR A 488 31.23 -31.71 -16.59
CA THR A 488 31.78 -30.38 -16.88
C THR A 488 33.26 -30.26 -16.54
N GLU A 489 33.92 -31.36 -16.15
CA GLU A 489 35.32 -31.33 -15.71
C GLU A 489 36.12 -32.51 -16.29
N GLY A 490 37.41 -32.29 -16.54
CA GLY A 490 38.37 -33.33 -16.94
C GLY A 490 39.78 -33.06 -16.43
N THR A 491 40.61 -34.09 -16.33
CA THR A 491 42.01 -33.97 -15.90
C THR A 491 42.95 -34.78 -16.79
N ILE A 492 44.09 -34.19 -17.16
CA ILE A 492 45.18 -34.79 -17.93
C ILE A 492 46.48 -34.68 -17.13
N ARG A 493 47.40 -35.64 -17.28
CA ARG A 493 48.74 -35.58 -16.69
C ARG A 493 49.82 -35.60 -17.79
N ALA A 494 50.75 -34.66 -17.70
CA ALA A 494 51.86 -34.48 -18.63
C ALA A 494 52.75 -35.74 -18.69
N GLY A 495 52.92 -36.30 -19.89
CA GLY A 495 53.71 -37.52 -20.12
C GLY A 495 52.90 -38.83 -20.09
N ALA A 496 51.60 -38.76 -19.78
CA ALA A 496 50.61 -39.80 -20.04
C ALA A 496 49.49 -39.23 -20.95
N ALA A 497 48.43 -40.02 -21.20
CA ALA A 497 47.36 -39.77 -22.18
C ALA A 497 47.06 -38.28 -22.48
N GLU A 498 47.31 -37.84 -23.71
CA GLU A 498 47.26 -36.44 -24.13
C GLU A 498 45.82 -35.93 -24.44
N LYS A 499 44.77 -36.62 -23.95
CA LYS A 499 43.36 -36.24 -24.16
C LYS A 499 42.42 -36.67 -23.04
N VAL A 500 41.36 -35.89 -22.80
CA VAL A 500 40.24 -36.17 -21.87
C VAL A 500 38.92 -35.74 -22.51
N GLY A 501 37.78 -36.28 -22.08
CA GLY A 501 36.47 -35.86 -22.58
C GLY A 501 35.35 -36.21 -21.62
N GLY A 502 34.14 -35.75 -21.93
CA GLY A 502 32.92 -35.99 -21.18
C GLY A 502 31.67 -35.67 -22.00
N ARG A 503 30.49 -35.75 -21.39
CA ARG A 503 29.20 -35.46 -22.04
C ARG A 503 28.32 -34.50 -21.26
N LEU A 504 27.83 -33.45 -21.93
CA LEU A 504 26.81 -32.54 -21.43
C LEU A 504 25.38 -32.97 -21.81
N SER A 505 24.40 -32.54 -21.03
CA SER A 505 22.95 -32.67 -21.28
C SER A 505 22.27 -31.31 -21.20
N ILE A 506 21.22 -31.10 -22.01
CA ILE A 506 20.41 -29.88 -22.00
C ILE A 506 18.92 -30.25 -21.89
N THR A 507 18.19 -29.48 -21.10
CA THR A 507 16.73 -29.55 -20.97
C THR A 507 16.12 -28.17 -21.10
N ASP A 508 14.94 -28.10 -21.68
CA ASP A 508 14.18 -26.86 -21.83
C ASP A 508 12.68 -27.17 -21.70
N LEU A 509 11.91 -26.27 -21.10
CA LEU A 509 10.46 -26.39 -21.00
C LEU A 509 9.80 -26.09 -22.35
N ASP A 510 10.41 -25.20 -23.14
CA ASP A 510 9.96 -24.88 -24.48
C ASP A 510 10.06 -26.07 -25.42
N ALA A 511 8.95 -26.39 -26.07
CA ALA A 511 8.83 -27.60 -26.87
C ALA A 511 9.90 -27.63 -27.97
N GLY A 512 10.93 -28.46 -27.83
CA GLY A 512 11.97 -28.65 -28.85
C GLY A 512 13.11 -27.62 -28.84
N GLU A 513 13.26 -26.86 -27.75
CA GLU A 513 14.39 -25.91 -27.56
C GLU A 513 15.51 -26.46 -26.67
N ALA A 514 15.35 -27.69 -26.16
CA ALA A 514 16.39 -28.48 -25.49
C ALA A 514 17.51 -28.91 -26.45
N VAL A 515 18.26 -27.95 -26.99
CA VAL A 515 19.27 -28.10 -28.05
C VAL A 515 20.45 -27.17 -27.76
N PHE A 516 21.67 -27.69 -27.86
CA PHE A 516 22.88 -26.88 -27.73
C PHE A 516 23.08 -25.97 -28.94
N GLY A 517 23.58 -24.77 -28.71
CA GLY A 517 24.10 -23.90 -29.75
C GLY A 517 25.44 -24.39 -30.28
N ASP A 518 25.83 -23.89 -31.45
CA ASP A 518 27.13 -24.20 -32.05
C ASP A 518 28.26 -23.66 -31.16
N ALA A 519 28.83 -24.50 -30.30
CA ALA A 519 30.06 -24.16 -29.60
C ALA A 519 31.22 -24.27 -30.61
N LYS A 520 31.87 -23.13 -30.89
CA LYS A 520 33.08 -23.15 -31.73
C LYS A 520 34.22 -23.74 -30.92
N GLY A 521 34.83 -24.81 -31.42
CA GLY A 521 36.03 -25.41 -30.83
C GLY A 521 37.02 -24.33 -30.45
N LEU A 522 37.37 -24.29 -29.16
CA LEU A 522 38.28 -23.29 -28.63
C LEU A 522 39.70 -23.80 -28.86
N GLU A 523 40.46 -23.12 -29.70
CA GLU A 523 41.93 -23.20 -29.70
C GLU A 523 42.38 -22.60 -28.37
N GLY A 524 42.67 -23.47 -27.42
CA GLY A 524 43.13 -23.11 -26.09
C GLY A 524 44.61 -22.74 -26.08
N ARG A 525 45.06 -22.22 -24.94
CA ARG A 525 46.43 -21.83 -24.67
C ARG A 525 47.37 -23.04 -24.58
N TYR A 526 46.87 -24.19 -24.15
CA TYR A 526 47.66 -25.41 -23.94
C TYR A 526 47.22 -26.58 -24.81
N GLY A 527 46.03 -26.51 -25.41
CA GLY A 527 45.40 -27.56 -26.21
C GLY A 527 44.14 -27.04 -26.89
N HIS A 528 43.31 -27.91 -27.48
CA HIS A 528 42.05 -27.52 -28.09
C HIS A 528 40.87 -28.36 -27.60
N PHE A 529 39.68 -27.77 -27.62
CA PHE A 529 38.41 -28.46 -27.38
C PHE A 529 37.68 -28.79 -28.69
N ASP A 530 37.17 -30.02 -28.80
CA ASP A 530 36.16 -30.45 -29.76
C ASP A 530 34.83 -30.69 -29.04
N PHE A 531 33.72 -30.12 -29.53
CA PHE A 531 32.37 -30.33 -28.98
C PHE A 531 31.37 -30.70 -30.08
N ASP A 532 30.60 -31.77 -29.86
CA ASP A 532 29.48 -32.17 -30.71
C ASP A 532 28.15 -31.76 -30.08
N ALA A 533 27.59 -30.66 -30.59
CA ALA A 533 26.32 -30.09 -30.14
C ALA A 533 25.11 -31.04 -30.25
N LYS A 534 25.18 -32.14 -31.01
CA LYS A 534 24.07 -33.12 -31.10
C LYS A 534 24.10 -34.16 -30.00
N SER A 535 25.29 -34.60 -29.62
CA SER A 535 25.48 -35.65 -28.61
C SER A 535 25.79 -35.07 -27.22
N GLY A 536 26.25 -33.82 -27.17
CA GLY A 536 26.79 -33.19 -25.97
C GLY A 536 28.20 -33.65 -25.62
N ASP A 537 28.82 -34.50 -26.45
CA ASP A 537 30.16 -35.03 -26.22
C ASP A 537 31.19 -33.92 -26.44
N TRP A 538 32.09 -33.72 -25.47
CA TRP A 538 33.26 -32.86 -25.60
C TRP A 538 34.54 -33.67 -25.41
N THR A 539 35.61 -33.24 -26.05
CA THR A 539 36.96 -33.75 -25.88
C THR A 539 37.93 -32.57 -25.83
N TYR A 540 38.94 -32.67 -24.98
CA TYR A 540 40.07 -31.77 -24.96
C TYR A 540 41.34 -32.56 -25.27
N VAL A 541 42.15 -32.01 -26.17
CA VAL A 541 43.43 -32.58 -26.58
C VAL A 541 44.52 -31.59 -26.20
N LEU A 542 45.54 -32.06 -25.49
CA LEU A 542 46.66 -31.24 -25.04
C LEU A 542 47.69 -31.08 -26.18
N ASP A 543 47.96 -29.84 -26.60
CA ASP A 543 48.87 -29.49 -27.71
C ASP A 543 50.08 -28.68 -27.23
N MET A 544 50.84 -29.21 -26.28
CA MET A 544 52.01 -28.53 -25.74
C MET A 544 53.32 -29.28 -26.08
N PRO A 545 54.42 -28.60 -26.46
CA PRO A 545 55.67 -29.28 -26.74
C PRO A 545 56.30 -29.91 -25.49
N ALA A 546 56.96 -31.07 -25.69
CA ALA A 546 57.44 -31.96 -24.62
C ALA A 546 58.48 -31.35 -23.65
N ASP A 547 59.17 -30.28 -24.05
CA ASP A 547 60.10 -29.52 -23.21
C ASP A 547 59.37 -28.66 -22.17
N LYS A 548 58.25 -28.04 -22.55
CA LYS A 548 57.36 -27.28 -21.65
C LYS A 548 56.62 -28.18 -20.65
N LEU A 549 56.24 -29.39 -21.07
CA LEU A 549 55.56 -30.39 -20.21
C LEU A 549 56.44 -30.80 -19.00
N ARG A 550 57.76 -30.75 -19.15
CA ARG A 550 58.72 -31.09 -18.09
C ARG A 550 58.88 -29.99 -17.04
N GLU A 551 58.50 -28.74 -17.33
CA GLU A 551 58.57 -27.63 -16.37
C GLU A 551 57.44 -27.70 -15.31
N ILE A 552 56.34 -28.42 -15.60
CA ILE A 552 55.18 -28.63 -14.71
C ILE A 552 55.52 -29.59 -13.54
N ALA A 553 56.65 -30.31 -13.60
CA ALA A 553 57.03 -31.40 -12.68
C ALA A 553 57.39 -30.99 -11.23
N LYS A 554 56.98 -29.80 -10.77
CA LYS A 554 57.16 -29.31 -9.38
C LYS A 554 55.85 -29.14 -8.60
N GLY A 555 54.75 -29.74 -9.07
CA GLY A 555 53.48 -29.78 -8.36
C GLY A 555 52.49 -28.65 -8.65
N GLU A 556 52.61 -27.97 -9.80
CA GLU A 556 51.62 -26.99 -10.27
C GLU A 556 50.68 -27.62 -11.30
N ALA A 557 49.37 -27.29 -11.27
CA ALA A 557 48.38 -27.73 -12.27
C ALA A 557 47.88 -26.53 -13.10
N LEU A 558 47.69 -26.72 -14.42
CA LEU A 558 47.15 -25.70 -15.34
C LEU A 558 45.66 -25.94 -15.62
N VAL A 559 44.89 -24.90 -15.97
CA VAL A 559 43.44 -25.00 -16.22
C VAL A 559 43.03 -24.30 -17.52
N GLU A 560 42.12 -24.91 -18.28
CA GLU A 560 41.55 -24.43 -19.54
C GLU A 560 40.02 -24.63 -19.57
N THR A 561 39.23 -23.69 -20.12
CA THR A 561 37.75 -23.76 -20.11
C THR A 561 37.11 -23.58 -21.49
N LEU A 562 36.03 -24.32 -21.77
CA LEU A 562 35.12 -24.16 -22.91
C LEU A 562 33.75 -23.67 -22.42
N VAL A 563 33.15 -22.68 -23.09
CA VAL A 563 31.78 -22.23 -22.81
C VAL A 563 30.83 -22.81 -23.87
N VAL A 564 29.84 -23.59 -23.42
CA VAL A 564 28.76 -24.12 -24.25
C VAL A 564 27.49 -23.31 -23.97
N VAL A 565 26.73 -22.98 -25.01
CA VAL A 565 25.48 -22.21 -24.90
C VAL A 565 24.29 -23.03 -25.43
N SER A 566 23.08 -22.72 -24.99
CA SER A 566 21.83 -23.21 -25.61
C SER A 566 21.63 -22.58 -26.99
N ALA A 567 20.84 -23.21 -27.86
CA ALA A 567 20.65 -22.77 -29.24
C ALA A 567 19.95 -21.42 -29.38
N ASP A 568 19.06 -21.10 -28.44
CA ASP A 568 18.38 -19.81 -28.29
C ASP A 568 19.31 -18.72 -27.69
N GLY A 569 20.48 -19.10 -27.17
CA GLY A 569 21.46 -18.22 -26.54
C GLY A 569 21.13 -17.81 -25.10
N GLY A 570 20.10 -18.40 -24.48
CA GLY A 570 19.60 -18.02 -23.15
C GLY A 570 20.47 -18.50 -21.98
N THR A 571 21.16 -19.64 -22.11
CA THR A 571 21.93 -20.27 -21.04
C THR A 571 23.33 -20.65 -21.49
N SER A 572 24.32 -20.48 -20.61
CA SER A 572 25.71 -20.87 -20.82
C SER A 572 26.25 -21.77 -19.70
N GLN A 573 27.08 -22.75 -20.05
CA GLN A 573 27.77 -23.64 -19.11
C GLN A 573 29.26 -23.73 -19.45
N GLU A 574 30.11 -23.70 -18.43
CA GLU A 574 31.56 -23.90 -18.58
C GLU A 574 31.94 -25.39 -18.41
N VAL A 575 32.87 -25.85 -19.25
CA VAL A 575 33.58 -27.13 -19.14
C VAL A 575 35.05 -26.85 -18.86
N THR A 576 35.62 -27.46 -17.82
CA THR A 576 36.96 -27.14 -17.31
C THR A 576 37.91 -28.34 -17.40
N VAL A 577 39.11 -28.15 -17.93
CA VAL A 577 40.15 -29.19 -17.99
C VAL A 577 41.38 -28.76 -17.20
N THR A 578 41.85 -29.65 -16.32
CA THR A 578 43.05 -29.47 -15.49
C THR A 578 44.22 -30.32 -16.00
N ILE A 579 45.45 -29.79 -16.01
CA ILE A 579 46.65 -30.44 -16.55
C ILE A 579 47.75 -30.51 -15.47
N GLU A 580 48.18 -31.72 -15.08
CA GLU A 580 49.19 -31.99 -14.04
C GLU A 580 50.59 -32.36 -14.60
N GLY A 581 51.66 -32.35 -13.78
CA GLY A 581 53.07 -32.63 -14.17
C GLY A 581 53.58 -34.10 -14.06
N ALA A 582 54.81 -34.40 -14.53
CA ALA A 582 55.43 -35.77 -14.63
C ALA A 582 56.37 -36.18 -13.45
N ARG A 583 56.65 -37.51 -13.23
CA ARG A 583 57.50 -38.08 -12.14
C ARG A 583 59.02 -38.26 -12.47
N GLU A 584 59.91 -38.42 -11.47
CA GLU A 584 61.38 -38.64 -11.61
C GLU A 584 61.79 -40.12 -11.85
N LYS A 585 62.84 -40.39 -12.66
CA LYS A 585 63.22 -41.73 -13.17
C LYS A 585 64.18 -42.53 -12.26
N GLY A 586 63.86 -43.80 -11.98
CA GLY A 586 64.80 -44.81 -11.43
C GLY A 586 64.90 -44.91 -9.89
N ALA A 587 64.06 -44.17 -9.17
CA ALA A 587 63.94 -44.28 -7.73
C ALA A 587 63.33 -45.63 -7.31
N ASN A 588 63.67 -46.12 -6.10
CA ASN A 588 62.89 -47.21 -5.50
C ASN A 588 61.53 -46.65 -5.11
N LEU A 589 60.46 -47.24 -5.64
CA LEU A 589 59.09 -46.84 -5.33
C LEU A 589 58.65 -47.36 -3.96
N LEU A 590 59.39 -48.33 -3.40
CA LEU A 590 59.15 -48.85 -2.06
C LEU A 590 59.82 -47.99 -1.00
N VAL A 591 59.07 -47.71 0.06
CA VAL A 591 59.57 -47.21 1.33
C VAL A 591 60.21 -48.38 2.09
N ASN A 592 61.43 -48.15 2.62
CA ASN A 592 62.15 -49.06 3.53
C ASN A 592 62.23 -50.52 3.05
N GLY A 593 62.54 -50.73 1.78
CA GLY A 593 62.63 -52.08 1.20
C GLY A 593 63.78 -52.95 1.72
N SER A 594 64.81 -52.37 2.34
CA SER A 594 65.91 -53.08 3.00
C SER A 594 65.68 -53.31 4.51
N PHE A 595 64.51 -52.94 5.03
CA PHE A 595 64.09 -53.21 6.41
C PHE A 595 65.06 -52.70 7.51
N GLU A 596 65.77 -51.61 7.23
CA GLU A 596 66.70 -51.02 8.20
C GLU A 596 65.99 -50.24 9.31
N GLU A 597 64.73 -49.85 9.07
CA GLU A 597 63.91 -49.09 10.01
C GLU A 597 62.69 -49.89 10.50
N PRO A 598 62.48 -50.01 11.84
CA PRO A 598 63.34 -49.52 12.90
C PRO A 598 64.55 -50.42 13.17
N ALA A 599 65.69 -49.82 13.51
CA ALA A 599 66.90 -50.56 13.84
C ALA A 599 66.83 -51.39 15.15
N ILE A 600 67.18 -52.67 15.09
CA ILE A 600 67.33 -53.58 16.24
C ILE A 600 68.81 -53.83 16.63
N LYS A 601 69.02 -54.52 17.75
CA LYS A 601 70.35 -54.79 18.31
C LYS A 601 71.09 -55.91 17.57
N ASP A 602 72.35 -55.67 17.21
CA ASP A 602 73.25 -56.66 16.62
C ASP A 602 73.40 -57.94 17.46
N GLY A 603 73.41 -59.08 16.78
CA GLY A 603 73.48 -60.43 17.34
C GLY A 603 72.16 -60.94 17.92
N ALA A 604 71.04 -60.24 17.73
CA ALA A 604 69.72 -60.59 18.27
C ALA A 604 68.64 -60.65 17.18
N TRP A 605 67.50 -61.23 17.54
CA TRP A 605 66.24 -61.09 16.81
C TRP A 605 65.21 -60.39 17.71
N SER A 606 64.26 -59.64 17.12
CA SER A 606 63.22 -58.93 17.85
C SER A 606 61.92 -58.83 17.05
N PRO A 607 60.75 -59.05 17.69
CA PRO A 607 59.45 -58.83 17.05
C PRO A 607 59.13 -57.34 16.93
N VAL A 608 58.87 -56.85 15.71
CA VAL A 608 58.59 -55.44 15.37
C VAL A 608 57.20 -55.32 14.74
N LYS A 609 56.32 -54.51 15.32
CA LYS A 609 54.94 -54.33 14.82
C LYS A 609 54.84 -53.36 13.64
N ASP A 610 55.55 -52.24 13.73
CA ASP A 610 55.49 -51.15 12.76
C ASP A 610 56.83 -51.08 12.02
N VAL A 611 56.89 -51.73 10.85
CA VAL A 611 58.01 -51.59 9.91
C VAL A 611 57.63 -50.46 8.96
N GLU A 612 58.45 -49.42 8.87
CA GLU A 612 58.11 -48.20 8.12
C GLU A 612 57.74 -48.54 6.68
N GLY A 613 56.61 -48.03 6.19
CA GLY A 613 56.14 -48.27 4.82
C GLY A 613 55.50 -49.63 4.57
N TRP A 614 55.52 -50.56 5.54
CA TRP A 614 54.99 -51.91 5.36
C TRP A 614 53.84 -52.18 6.33
N SER A 615 52.72 -52.62 5.78
CA SER A 615 51.55 -53.12 6.49
C SER A 615 51.67 -54.63 6.71
N ASN A 616 51.20 -55.11 7.86
CA ASN A 616 51.06 -56.54 8.15
C ASN A 616 49.64 -56.82 8.68
N ASN A 617 49.27 -58.10 8.76
CA ASN A 617 47.94 -58.52 9.26
C ASN A 617 47.77 -58.42 10.80
N GLY A 618 48.53 -57.54 11.47
CA GLY A 618 48.35 -57.17 12.88
C GLY A 618 49.29 -57.84 13.90
N GLY A 619 50.18 -58.71 13.47
CA GLY A 619 51.24 -59.31 14.30
C GLY A 619 52.53 -58.49 14.35
N ALA A 620 53.59 -59.08 14.92
CA ALA A 620 54.93 -58.49 14.91
C ALA A 620 55.84 -59.30 13.99
N ILE A 621 56.50 -58.64 13.05
CA ILE A 621 57.47 -59.23 12.12
C ILE A 621 58.76 -59.52 12.89
N GLU A 622 59.32 -60.71 12.75
CA GLU A 622 60.62 -61.00 13.35
C GLU A 622 61.73 -60.36 12.52
N VAL A 623 62.37 -59.33 13.08
CA VAL A 623 63.53 -58.67 12.49
C VAL A 623 64.79 -59.27 13.11
N TRP A 624 65.78 -59.56 12.28
CA TRP A 624 66.99 -60.29 12.63
C TRP A 624 68.23 -59.48 12.25
N ALA A 625 69.09 -59.22 13.24
CA ALA A 625 70.37 -58.52 13.04
C ALA A 625 71.52 -59.45 13.40
N GLY A 626 71.98 -60.31 12.48
CA GLY A 626 73.17 -61.14 12.71
C GLY A 626 73.00 -62.31 13.70
N TYR A 627 71.79 -62.58 14.19
CA TYR A 627 71.52 -63.68 15.13
C TYR A 627 71.86 -65.05 14.53
N GLY A 628 72.40 -65.97 15.35
CA GLY A 628 72.84 -67.29 14.89
C GLY A 628 73.96 -67.28 13.84
N GLY A 629 74.61 -66.14 13.59
CA GLY A 629 75.61 -65.96 12.53
C GLY A 629 75.03 -65.64 11.15
N MET A 630 73.71 -65.41 11.05
CA MET A 630 73.02 -65.08 9.79
C MET A 630 73.06 -63.57 9.54
N LYS A 631 73.94 -63.13 8.63
CA LYS A 631 74.01 -61.73 8.18
C LYS A 631 72.96 -61.45 7.10
N ALA A 632 72.45 -60.21 7.07
CA ALA A 632 71.56 -59.64 6.04
C ALA A 632 72.24 -59.58 4.65
N SER A 633 71.46 -59.48 3.57
CA SER A 633 71.96 -59.33 2.19
C SER A 633 72.21 -57.87 1.83
N ASP A 634 71.39 -56.95 2.36
CA ASP A 634 71.60 -55.52 2.35
C ASP A 634 71.62 -54.99 3.79
N GLY A 635 72.40 -53.93 4.04
CA GLY A 635 72.46 -53.33 5.37
C GLY A 635 72.90 -54.29 6.50
N ARG A 636 72.15 -54.24 7.61
CA ARG A 636 72.42 -54.91 8.89
C ARG A 636 71.32 -55.89 9.28
N GLN A 637 70.10 -55.70 8.78
CA GLN A 637 68.90 -56.39 9.25
C GLN A 637 68.16 -57.06 8.11
N HIS A 638 67.46 -58.14 8.42
CA HIS A 638 66.52 -58.79 7.51
C HIS A 638 65.30 -59.27 8.30
N ILE A 639 64.27 -59.73 7.61
CA ILE A 639 63.06 -60.23 8.26
C ILE A 639 62.87 -61.73 8.04
N GLU A 640 62.11 -62.36 8.95
CA GLU A 640 61.59 -63.72 8.78
C GLU A 640 60.07 -63.67 8.53
N ILE A 641 59.61 -64.52 7.61
CA ILE A 641 58.20 -64.71 7.28
C ILE A 641 57.75 -66.06 7.88
N ASP A 642 57.09 -66.06 9.05
CA ASP A 642 56.73 -67.26 9.86
C ASP A 642 55.28 -67.23 10.40
N TYR A 643 54.61 -68.39 10.45
CA TYR A 643 53.19 -68.59 10.74
C TYR A 643 52.80 -68.58 12.23
N ASP A 644 53.64 -69.08 13.14
CA ASP A 644 53.17 -69.52 14.48
C ASP A 644 52.83 -68.36 15.45
N ARG A 645 53.06 -67.07 15.10
CA ARG A 645 52.70 -65.90 15.95
C ARG A 645 52.22 -64.63 15.22
N ALA A 646 51.29 -64.79 14.27
CA ALA A 646 50.35 -63.76 13.78
C ALA A 646 50.82 -62.77 12.68
N VAL A 647 51.88 -63.04 11.93
CA VAL A 647 52.13 -62.37 10.64
C VAL A 647 52.26 -63.40 9.53
N ASP A 648 51.18 -63.64 8.82
CA ASP A 648 51.17 -64.46 7.61
C ASP A 648 51.43 -63.65 6.33
N ARG A 649 51.52 -62.31 6.44
CA ARG A 649 51.65 -61.37 5.31
C ARG A 649 52.32 -60.05 5.70
N ILE A 650 53.25 -59.60 4.86
CA ILE A 650 53.76 -58.22 4.84
C ILE A 650 53.51 -57.61 3.44
N SER A 651 53.00 -56.38 3.38
CA SER A 651 52.63 -55.73 2.12
C SER A 651 52.79 -54.21 2.13
N GLN A 652 52.96 -53.61 0.96
CA GLN A 652 53.03 -52.16 0.78
C GLN A 652 52.14 -51.75 -0.41
N GLU A 653 51.33 -50.71 -0.23
CA GLU A 653 50.57 -50.07 -1.30
C GLU A 653 51.47 -49.09 -2.06
N ILE A 654 51.43 -49.12 -3.38
CA ILE A 654 52.37 -48.44 -4.25
C ILE A 654 51.60 -47.76 -5.38
N ASP A 655 51.85 -46.47 -5.56
CA ASP A 655 51.28 -45.66 -6.63
C ASP A 655 52.05 -45.94 -7.94
N VAL A 656 51.41 -46.67 -8.86
CA VAL A 656 51.98 -47.08 -10.15
C VAL A 656 51.02 -46.75 -11.29
N GLU A 657 51.59 -46.50 -12.46
CA GLU A 657 50.81 -46.24 -13.67
C GLU A 657 50.30 -47.54 -14.31
N ALA A 658 49.05 -47.53 -14.77
CA ALA A 658 48.40 -48.69 -15.36
C ALA A 658 49.07 -49.10 -16.69
N GLY A 659 49.43 -50.37 -16.83
CA GLY A 659 50.06 -50.94 -18.02
C GLY A 659 51.58 -50.77 -18.09
N GLU A 660 52.18 -50.01 -17.18
CA GLU A 660 53.64 -49.86 -17.11
C GLU A 660 54.28 -51.05 -16.41
N LYS A 661 55.50 -51.39 -16.84
CA LYS A 661 56.25 -52.52 -16.27
C LYS A 661 57.26 -52.05 -15.23
N TYR A 662 57.37 -52.82 -14.16
CA TYR A 662 58.28 -52.58 -13.04
C TYR A 662 59.09 -53.84 -12.77
N VAL A 663 60.34 -53.65 -12.35
CA VAL A 663 61.23 -54.73 -11.92
C VAL A 663 61.20 -54.79 -10.40
N LEU A 664 60.66 -55.89 -9.87
CA LEU A 664 60.67 -56.27 -8.47
C LEU A 664 61.89 -57.17 -8.20
N THR A 665 62.75 -56.77 -7.28
CA THR A 665 63.87 -57.59 -6.79
C THR A 665 63.81 -57.79 -5.29
N PHE A 666 64.25 -58.94 -4.80
CA PHE A 666 64.47 -59.21 -3.37
C PHE A 666 65.43 -60.39 -3.16
N ASP A 667 65.96 -60.55 -1.95
CA ASP A 667 66.85 -61.65 -1.57
C ASP A 667 66.17 -62.59 -0.55
N ALA A 668 66.37 -63.91 -0.69
CA ALA A 668 65.88 -64.90 0.28
C ALA A 668 66.91 -66.00 0.62
N ARG A 669 66.83 -66.56 1.84
CA ARG A 669 67.70 -67.68 2.29
C ARG A 669 67.03 -68.60 3.31
N ALA A 670 67.58 -69.80 3.48
CA ALA A 670 67.19 -70.73 4.53
C ALA A 670 67.92 -70.45 5.85
N ARG A 671 67.30 -70.84 6.97
CA ARG A 671 67.87 -70.74 8.31
C ARG A 671 69.03 -71.71 8.51
N THR A 672 70.04 -71.27 9.25
CA THR A 672 71.26 -72.06 9.48
C THR A 672 71.17 -72.97 10.71
N ASP A 673 70.34 -72.59 11.68
CA ASP A 673 70.15 -73.21 12.99
C ASP A 673 69.10 -74.33 13.00
N LYS A 674 68.42 -74.56 11.87
CA LYS A 674 67.36 -75.55 11.70
C LYS A 674 67.61 -76.46 10.49
N PRO A 675 67.10 -77.70 10.51
CA PRO A 675 67.31 -78.66 9.42
C PRO A 675 66.44 -78.38 8.19
N ALA A 676 65.35 -77.62 8.31
CA ALA A 676 64.46 -77.23 7.23
C ALA A 676 63.89 -75.82 7.48
N THR A 677 63.60 -75.09 6.40
CA THR A 677 62.99 -73.76 6.38
C THR A 677 61.82 -73.79 5.41
N GLU A 678 60.68 -73.22 5.80
CA GLU A 678 59.47 -73.12 4.98
C GLU A 678 59.58 -72.01 3.94
N GLY A 679 58.72 -72.07 2.93
CA GLY A 679 58.70 -71.11 1.84
C GLY A 679 57.60 -70.06 1.98
N PHE A 680 57.69 -69.01 1.18
CA PHE A 680 56.68 -67.94 1.12
C PHE A 680 56.26 -67.66 -0.32
N VAL A 681 55.04 -67.18 -0.48
CA VAL A 681 54.46 -66.65 -1.70
C VAL A 681 54.84 -65.18 -1.87
N VAL A 682 55.25 -64.79 -3.06
CA VAL A 682 55.33 -63.39 -3.48
C VAL A 682 54.10 -63.11 -4.33
N ALA A 683 53.38 -62.03 -4.03
CA ALA A 683 52.17 -61.65 -4.71
C ALA A 683 52.19 -60.18 -5.14
N TRP A 684 51.59 -59.91 -6.30
CA TRP A 684 51.33 -58.57 -6.83
C TRP A 684 49.83 -58.44 -7.04
N ASN A 685 49.19 -57.45 -6.41
CA ASN A 685 47.73 -57.28 -6.40
C ASN A 685 46.98 -58.55 -5.99
N GLU A 686 47.46 -59.20 -4.93
CA GLU A 686 46.93 -60.46 -4.38
C GLU A 686 47.08 -61.68 -5.29
N GLU A 687 47.62 -61.52 -6.51
CA GLU A 687 47.93 -62.63 -7.40
C GLU A 687 49.33 -63.17 -7.13
N LYS A 688 49.42 -64.49 -6.92
CA LYS A 688 50.67 -65.20 -6.69
C LYS A 688 51.59 -65.10 -7.91
N LEU A 689 52.73 -64.44 -7.74
CA LEU A 689 53.84 -64.43 -8.70
C LEU A 689 54.60 -65.75 -8.66
N ALA A 690 55.03 -66.15 -7.47
CA ALA A 690 55.78 -67.38 -7.26
C ALA A 690 55.68 -67.87 -5.81
N PHE A 691 56.01 -69.14 -5.61
CA PHE A 691 56.35 -69.69 -4.30
C PHE A 691 57.85 -69.87 -4.20
N ILE A 692 58.46 -69.32 -3.16
CA ILE A 692 59.89 -69.33 -2.91
C ILE A 692 60.16 -70.26 -1.73
N GLN A 693 60.85 -71.37 -1.98
CA GLN A 693 61.38 -72.25 -0.94
C GLN A 693 62.90 -72.08 -0.84
N PRO A 694 63.41 -71.33 0.14
CA PRO A 694 64.84 -71.24 0.34
C PRO A 694 65.40 -72.59 0.82
N THR A 695 66.30 -73.19 0.05
CA THR A 695 66.94 -74.47 0.40
C THR A 695 68.43 -74.34 0.73
N THR A 696 69.02 -73.16 0.45
CA THR A 696 70.43 -72.89 0.67
C THR A 696 70.62 -71.95 1.86
N LYS A 697 71.77 -72.10 2.54
CA LYS A 697 72.17 -71.22 3.63
C LYS A 697 72.77 -69.89 3.15
N GLU A 698 72.91 -69.69 1.84
CA GLU A 698 73.38 -68.44 1.23
C GLU A 698 72.18 -67.63 0.71
N TRP A 699 72.32 -66.31 0.63
CA TRP A 699 71.30 -65.45 0.01
C TRP A 699 71.21 -65.69 -1.49
N THR A 700 69.98 -65.80 -1.98
CA THR A 700 69.65 -65.93 -3.40
C THR A 700 68.77 -64.76 -3.80
N SER A 701 69.16 -64.03 -4.85
CA SER A 701 68.37 -62.92 -5.40
C SER A 701 67.31 -63.42 -6.37
N TYR A 702 66.13 -62.83 -6.28
CA TYR A 702 64.97 -63.09 -7.12
C TYR A 702 64.56 -61.83 -7.85
N GLU A 703 64.09 -61.98 -9.08
CA GLU A 703 63.66 -60.87 -9.94
C GLU A 703 62.34 -61.25 -10.62
N PHE A 704 61.39 -60.31 -10.62
CA PHE A 704 60.10 -60.41 -11.28
C PHE A 704 59.81 -59.13 -12.05
N ILE A 705 59.19 -59.27 -13.22
CA ILE A 705 58.59 -58.13 -13.92
C ILE A 705 57.11 -58.12 -13.59
N VAL A 706 56.62 -57.03 -13.01
CA VAL A 706 55.21 -56.80 -12.69
C VAL A 706 54.66 -55.66 -13.53
N GLU A 707 53.34 -55.66 -13.76
CA GLU A 707 52.66 -54.62 -14.55
C GLU A 707 51.66 -53.88 -13.66
N GLY A 708 51.70 -52.55 -13.69
CA GLY A 708 50.84 -51.70 -12.89
C GLY A 708 49.38 -51.81 -13.30
N ARG A 709 48.45 -51.79 -12.34
CA ARG A 709 47.01 -51.65 -12.59
C ARG A 709 46.59 -50.24 -12.21
N LYS A 710 45.43 -49.80 -12.73
CA LYS A 710 44.91 -48.45 -12.48
C LYS A 710 44.57 -48.29 -10.99
N GLY A 711 45.39 -47.55 -10.25
CA GLY A 711 45.17 -47.23 -8.83
C GLY A 711 46.40 -47.50 -7.96
N MET A 712 46.18 -47.68 -6.65
CA MET A 712 47.21 -48.12 -5.70
C MET A 712 47.35 -49.65 -5.79
N ASP A 713 48.48 -50.12 -6.31
CA ASP A 713 48.79 -51.56 -6.39
C ASP A 713 49.44 -52.06 -5.09
N ILE A 714 49.36 -53.36 -4.84
CA ILE A 714 49.84 -53.96 -3.58
C ILE A 714 50.89 -55.04 -3.84
N LEU A 715 52.12 -54.81 -3.37
CA LEU A 715 53.14 -55.86 -3.26
C LEU A 715 52.97 -56.59 -1.91
N ALA A 716 52.97 -57.92 -1.91
CA ALA A 716 52.88 -58.72 -0.69
C ALA A 716 53.81 -59.94 -0.68
N PHE A 717 54.33 -60.27 0.50
CA PHE A 717 55.01 -61.53 0.81
C PHE A 717 54.19 -62.27 1.86
N VAL A 718 53.81 -63.53 1.59
CA VAL A 718 52.80 -64.29 2.35
C VAL A 718 53.32 -65.70 2.66
N GLU A 719 53.19 -66.18 3.89
CA GLU A 719 53.59 -67.54 4.26
C GLU A 719 52.61 -68.63 3.69
N ASP A 720 53.09 -69.84 3.39
CA ASP A 720 52.25 -70.93 2.81
C ASP A 720 51.82 -71.97 3.87
N ALA A 721 50.60 -71.80 4.40
CA ALA A 721 50.01 -72.54 5.52
C ALA A 721 49.68 -74.04 5.26
N SER A 722 50.65 -74.84 4.82
CA SER A 722 50.48 -76.26 4.47
C SER A 722 50.64 -77.27 5.63
N GLY A 723 50.91 -76.79 6.86
CA GLY A 723 50.65 -77.49 8.13
C GLY A 723 51.56 -78.67 8.48
N ASN A 724 52.65 -78.42 9.25
CA ASN A 724 53.05 -79.07 10.52
C ASN A 724 54.45 -78.52 11.00
N ASP A 725 54.45 -77.30 11.54
CA ASP A 725 55.32 -76.65 12.56
C ASP A 725 56.82 -76.28 12.26
N SER A 726 57.14 -74.97 12.04
CA SER A 726 57.73 -74.01 13.04
C SER A 726 58.77 -72.96 12.56
N TYR A 727 59.21 -72.87 11.29
CA TYR A 727 60.33 -71.95 10.92
C TYR A 727 60.27 -71.36 9.50
N GLY A 728 60.10 -70.04 9.45
CA GLY A 728 59.93 -69.22 8.25
C GLY A 728 61.17 -68.96 7.39
N GLY A 729 60.93 -68.51 6.16
CA GLY A 729 61.96 -68.07 5.22
C GLY A 729 62.46 -66.65 5.53
N LEU A 730 63.75 -66.39 5.33
CA LEU A 730 64.34 -65.07 5.54
C LEU A 730 64.29 -64.23 4.26
N LEU A 731 63.93 -62.95 4.37
CA LEU A 731 63.71 -61.99 3.28
C LEU A 731 64.45 -60.66 3.55
N ASP A 732 65.06 -60.09 2.50
CA ASP A 732 65.79 -58.81 2.58
C ASP A 732 65.89 -58.12 1.20
N ASN A 733 66.31 -56.85 1.19
CA ASN A 733 66.69 -56.07 -0.01
C ASN A 733 65.60 -55.98 -1.10
N VAL A 734 64.37 -55.62 -0.70
CA VAL A 734 63.24 -55.49 -1.62
C VAL A 734 63.30 -54.15 -2.35
N ALA A 735 63.14 -54.17 -3.66
CA ALA A 735 63.05 -52.95 -4.46
C ALA A 735 62.06 -53.11 -5.62
N LEU A 736 61.33 -52.02 -5.90
CA LEU A 736 60.50 -51.88 -7.09
C LEU A 736 60.95 -50.63 -7.85
N ARG A 737 61.32 -50.81 -9.11
CA ARG A 737 61.78 -49.71 -9.98
C ARG A 737 61.12 -49.81 -11.34
N ASP A 738 60.98 -48.69 -12.04
CA ASP A 738 60.54 -48.69 -13.43
C ASP A 738 61.41 -49.65 -14.26
N ALA A 739 60.79 -50.52 -15.07
CA ALA A 739 61.51 -51.53 -15.85
C ALA A 739 62.30 -50.94 -17.03
N VAL A 740 62.34 -49.62 -17.16
CA VAL A 740 63.00 -48.95 -18.28
C VAL A 740 64.51 -48.97 -18.01
N TRP A 741 65.29 -49.84 -18.65
CA TRP A 741 65.24 -50.19 -20.08
C TRP A 741 65.17 -51.69 -20.39
#